data_AF-A0A7R8AN91-F1
#
_entry.id   AF-A0A7R8AN91-F1
#
_cell.length_a   1.000
_cell.length_b   1.000
_cell.length_c   1.000
_cell.angle_alpha   90.00
_cell.angle_beta   90.00
_cell.angle_gamma   90.00
#
_symmetry.space_group_name_H-M   'P 1'
#
loop_
_entity.id
_entity.type
_entity.pdbx_description
1 polymer ?
#
loop_
_entity_poly.entity_id
_entity_poly.type
_entity_poly.pdbx_seq_one_letter_code
_entity_poly.pdbx_strand_id
1 'polypeptide(L)'
;MPPKSAGRQTASPKSRSRAPQTGLIATEDTTQEKLGDHFLGTLIIDIRRLDRVWSVEQGRNRTISDRLVRQLVSAFQHGIQRYSNRTRLTVTVRKEEFASILQSYIADGVTLEDVENRVKVSRGSEGSFIRYSGLVRPVLRNGQHRVEALLTLLEEQAKLAQQGANDQYGNVIQAPEVKDYCWAIDLYAIDDLDSNLLAALCANSKPVSLQNSEGYTAYYVISKWNVLSAEDQQKLTSSKTEFDSWLYQTFGITPDTTPRIKPILRNDAWKNSCFRYVSTRYGEATFNWALITRMLGTRLDFIWIAEFKKYFHFMSKILGGSENLLHKNDFMKIFSLPAGRPDFHLRLLFFPNTSDYWDGKTPHKRPFALPVEYRSNKALPKLSKPVHVGGANFEHRRPDFMDMLDEKQYVRIFHALRDNRDLECPSWSEWTQLEKHPVKPTCQLLKHILTWVEPTWKFPERANHALQYFHFTTEVKRLMLNEDTDTEIARQFILTILKEVKQETMWRDTVVETELKTLPTNLLDEGKNEDYLQRFTKTCWANIVNLVTHQKADCLRGDMAQFNNKTTLQDQLLPTPTWGNIIVDTNFRDNMMLLKTPALDNPLTRAAFADEGDVFGALIHYRELKRKMLLTLEWGYIIPLGKNSLRPKNLIASMVSIYILSF
;
A
#
# COMPACT_ATOMS: atom_id res chain seq x y z
N MET A 1 32.15 46.27 -45.33
CA MET A 1 30.90 46.86 -44.81
C MET A 1 29.73 45.96 -45.22
N PRO A 2 28.62 45.92 -44.44
CA PRO A 2 27.94 44.76 -43.79
C PRO A 2 27.08 43.89 -44.75
N PRO A 3 26.32 42.83 -44.32
CA PRO A 3 26.03 42.33 -42.96
C PRO A 3 26.26 40.80 -42.72
N LYS A 4 26.22 40.44 -41.43
CA LYS A 4 26.32 39.08 -40.86
C LYS A 4 25.01 38.31 -41.03
N SER A 5 25.07 37.08 -41.54
CA SER A 5 23.98 36.10 -41.50
C SER A 5 24.12 35.16 -40.29
N ALA A 6 23.02 35.00 -39.57
CA ALA A 6 22.92 34.20 -38.35
C ALA A 6 22.78 32.70 -38.68
N GLY A 7 23.81 31.93 -38.33
CA GLY A 7 23.78 30.48 -38.29
C GLY A 7 23.34 29.98 -36.91
N ARG A 8 22.26 29.20 -36.90
CA ARG A 8 21.57 28.59 -35.77
C ARG A 8 22.49 27.57 -35.05
N GLN A 9 22.94 27.87 -33.84
CA GLN A 9 23.55 26.88 -32.94
C GLN A 9 22.54 26.44 -31.88
N THR A 10 22.32 25.14 -31.83
CA THR A 10 21.54 24.40 -30.83
C THR A 10 22.28 24.43 -29.50
N ALA A 11 21.74 25.18 -28.53
CA ALA A 11 22.25 25.20 -27.16
C ALA A 11 21.85 23.92 -26.41
N SER A 12 22.88 23.22 -25.93
CA SER A 12 22.80 22.12 -24.97
C SER A 12 22.25 22.58 -23.60
N PRO A 13 21.59 21.71 -22.83
CA PRO A 13 21.03 22.10 -21.54
C PRO A 13 22.15 22.34 -20.52
N LYS A 14 22.16 23.54 -19.95
CA LYS A 14 23.04 23.94 -18.84
C LYS A 14 22.96 22.92 -17.70
N SER A 15 24.10 22.34 -17.35
CA SER A 15 24.29 21.56 -16.14
C SER A 15 23.97 22.44 -14.92
N ARG A 16 22.98 22.02 -14.14
CA ARG A 16 22.75 22.58 -12.79
C ARG A 16 23.89 22.11 -11.90
N SER A 17 24.88 22.98 -11.72
CA SER A 17 25.86 22.90 -10.64
C SER A 17 25.10 22.73 -9.31
N ARG A 18 25.40 21.63 -8.61
CA ARG A 18 24.87 21.29 -7.30
C ARG A 18 25.57 22.20 -6.29
N ALA A 19 24.81 23.09 -5.64
CA ALA A 19 25.31 23.84 -4.49
C ALA A 19 25.76 22.84 -3.38
N PRO A 20 26.82 23.15 -2.61
CA PRO A 20 27.42 22.19 -1.69
C PRO A 20 26.49 21.91 -0.51
N GLN A 21 26.25 20.61 -0.24
CA GLN A 21 25.61 20.12 0.98
C GLN A 21 26.61 20.17 2.15
N THR A 22 26.87 21.35 2.72
CA THR A 22 27.89 21.52 3.78
C THR A 22 27.34 21.64 5.20
N GLY A 23 26.06 21.31 5.45
CA GLY A 23 25.44 21.52 6.78
C GLY A 23 25.09 20.27 7.60
N LEU A 24 25.10 19.06 7.03
CA LEU A 24 24.52 17.86 7.67
C LEU A 24 25.54 16.81 8.14
N ILE A 25 26.83 17.01 7.86
CA ILE A 25 27.88 16.00 8.12
C ILE A 25 28.37 16.04 9.58
N ALA A 26 28.19 17.15 10.31
CA ALA A 26 28.77 17.33 11.65
C ALA A 26 28.10 16.55 12.80
N THR A 27 27.02 15.79 12.55
CA THR A 27 26.26 15.11 13.62
C THR A 27 26.21 13.58 13.56
N GLU A 28 26.63 12.95 12.44
CA GLU A 28 26.84 11.49 12.42
C GLU A 28 27.91 11.06 13.42
N ASP A 29 28.92 11.92 13.62
CA ASP A 29 30.03 11.68 14.53
C ASP A 29 29.53 11.45 15.96
N THR A 30 28.62 12.27 16.49
CA THR A 30 28.20 12.15 17.91
C THR A 30 27.46 10.86 18.27
N THR A 31 26.68 10.25 17.36
CA THR A 31 25.95 9.00 17.67
C THR A 31 26.83 7.78 17.45
N GLN A 32 27.71 7.80 16.44
CA GLN A 32 28.69 6.74 16.26
C GLN A 32 29.78 6.76 17.34
N GLU A 33 30.19 7.93 17.80
CA GLU A 33 31.08 8.10 18.96
C GLU A 33 30.45 7.49 20.21
N LYS A 34 29.20 7.86 20.53
CA LYS A 34 28.47 7.27 21.66
C LYS A 34 28.29 5.76 21.55
N LEU A 35 28.02 5.23 20.35
CA LEU A 35 27.99 3.78 20.14
C LEU A 35 29.36 3.15 20.32
N GLY A 36 30.44 3.86 19.97
CA GLY A 36 31.83 3.47 20.20
C GLY A 36 32.16 3.28 21.68
N ASP A 37 31.61 4.12 22.57
CA ASP A 37 31.78 4.01 24.02
C ASP A 37 31.21 2.68 24.58
N HIS A 38 30.23 2.09 23.88
CA HIS A 38 29.59 0.83 24.27
C HIS A 38 30.08 -0.39 23.46
N PHE A 39 31.08 -0.20 22.60
CA PHE A 39 31.67 -1.28 21.82
C PHE A 39 32.59 -2.15 22.68
N LEU A 40 32.30 -3.45 22.72
CA LEU A 40 33.04 -4.42 23.53
C LEU A 40 34.22 -5.03 22.77
N GLY A 41 34.05 -5.30 21.47
CA GLY A 41 35.07 -5.92 20.63
C GLY A 41 34.47 -6.67 19.43
N THR A 42 35.34 -7.23 18.59
CA THR A 42 34.96 -8.07 17.45
C THR A 42 35.42 -9.50 17.65
N LEU A 43 34.49 -10.46 17.48
CA LEU A 43 34.77 -11.91 17.54
C LEU A 43 34.33 -12.60 16.25
N ILE A 44 34.93 -13.75 15.95
CA ILE A 44 34.41 -14.68 14.95
C ILE A 44 33.45 -15.65 15.63
N ILE A 45 32.19 -15.65 15.22
CA ILE A 45 31.16 -16.51 15.81
C ILE A 45 30.47 -17.31 14.70
N ASP A 46 30.10 -18.56 15.01
CA ASP A 46 29.17 -19.34 14.18
C ASP A 46 27.79 -18.67 14.18
N ILE A 47 27.33 -18.24 13.01
CA ILE A 47 26.06 -17.50 12.86
C ILE A 47 24.83 -18.28 13.32
N ARG A 48 24.91 -19.61 13.42
CA ARG A 48 23.83 -20.47 13.93
C ARG A 48 23.64 -20.37 15.44
N ARG A 49 24.64 -19.84 16.15
CA ARG A 49 24.61 -19.65 17.61
C ARG A 49 24.09 -18.29 18.04
N LEU A 50 23.83 -17.40 17.09
CA LEU A 50 23.25 -16.09 17.38
C LEU A 50 21.77 -16.22 17.69
N ASP A 51 21.34 -15.56 18.77
CA ASP A 51 19.92 -15.43 19.03
C ASP A 51 19.31 -14.41 18.05
N ARG A 52 18.21 -14.79 17.42
CA ARG A 52 17.48 -13.95 16.46
C ARG A 52 16.20 -13.37 17.08
N VAL A 53 15.80 -13.88 18.23
CA VAL A 53 14.60 -13.46 18.95
C VAL A 53 15.00 -12.31 19.86
N TRP A 54 14.23 -11.22 19.81
CA TRP A 54 14.42 -10.10 20.72
C TRP A 54 13.42 -10.24 21.87
N SER A 55 13.80 -9.81 23.07
CA SER A 55 12.81 -9.71 24.16
C SER A 55 11.73 -8.70 23.78
N VAL A 56 10.51 -8.90 24.30
CA VAL A 56 9.34 -8.07 23.98
C VAL A 56 9.61 -6.58 24.22
N GLU A 57 10.39 -6.27 25.27
CA GLU A 57 10.78 -4.91 25.66
C GLU A 57 11.77 -4.26 24.68
N GLN A 58 12.53 -5.05 23.94
CA GLN A 58 13.56 -4.58 23.00
C GLN A 58 13.03 -4.43 21.56
N GLY A 59 11.74 -4.70 21.34
CA GLY A 59 11.10 -4.60 20.03
C GLY A 59 11.25 -5.88 19.20
N ARG A 60 11.39 -5.73 17.88
CA ARG A 60 11.48 -6.88 16.96
C ARG A 60 12.43 -6.65 15.80
N ASN A 61 13.11 -7.70 15.38
CA ASN A 61 13.96 -7.66 14.19
C ASN A 61 13.11 -7.56 12.90
N ARG A 62 13.72 -7.04 11.84
CA ARG A 62 13.11 -6.86 10.52
C ARG A 62 12.63 -8.19 9.97
N THR A 63 11.52 -8.15 9.24
CA THR A 63 11.07 -9.31 8.45
C THR A 63 12.11 -9.67 7.39
N ILE A 64 12.37 -10.97 7.21
CA ILE A 64 13.25 -11.44 6.13
C ILE A 64 12.57 -11.24 4.78
N SER A 65 13.29 -10.62 3.85
CA SER A 65 12.87 -10.37 2.47
C SER A 65 13.53 -11.37 1.53
N ASP A 66 12.74 -12.28 0.95
CA ASP A 66 13.22 -13.30 0.00
C ASP A 66 13.93 -12.70 -1.23
N ARG A 67 13.49 -11.52 -1.66
CA ARG A 67 14.14 -10.81 -2.77
C ARG A 67 15.55 -10.38 -2.37
N LEU A 68 15.69 -9.85 -1.16
CA LEU A 68 16.97 -9.38 -0.65
C LEU A 68 17.90 -10.56 -0.36
N VAL A 69 17.38 -11.63 0.24
CA VAL A 69 18.13 -12.87 0.44
C VAL A 69 18.65 -13.39 -0.89
N ARG A 70 17.81 -13.47 -1.94
CA ARG A 70 18.26 -13.89 -3.28
C ARG A 70 19.34 -12.99 -3.89
N GLN A 71 19.21 -11.67 -3.73
CA GLN A 71 20.24 -10.72 -4.18
C GLN A 71 21.56 -10.93 -3.42
N LEU A 72 21.50 -11.17 -2.12
CA LEU A 72 22.67 -11.45 -1.29
C LEU A 72 23.29 -12.82 -1.60
N VAL A 73 22.49 -13.87 -1.82
CA VAL A 73 22.97 -15.18 -2.27
C VAL A 73 23.73 -15.04 -3.58
N SER A 74 23.16 -14.34 -4.56
CA SER A 74 23.84 -14.07 -5.84
C SER A 74 25.13 -13.26 -5.65
N ALA A 75 25.12 -12.24 -4.77
CA ALA A 75 26.33 -11.49 -4.46
C ALA A 75 27.39 -12.36 -3.76
N PHE A 76 26.99 -13.27 -2.88
CA PHE A 76 27.87 -14.16 -2.14
C PHE A 76 28.53 -15.21 -3.03
N GLN A 77 27.87 -15.65 -4.10
CA GLN A 77 28.47 -16.52 -5.13
C GLN A 77 29.70 -15.87 -5.81
N HIS A 78 29.77 -14.54 -5.86
CA HIS A 78 30.91 -13.80 -6.42
C HIS A 78 32.02 -13.51 -5.39
N GLY A 79 31.86 -13.98 -4.14
CA GLY A 79 32.82 -13.82 -3.06
C GLY A 79 32.21 -13.16 -1.81
N ILE A 80 32.43 -13.78 -0.65
CA ILE A 80 31.90 -13.30 0.63
C ILE A 80 32.99 -12.61 1.43
N GLN A 81 32.85 -11.31 1.66
CA GLN A 81 33.76 -10.57 2.54
C GLN A 81 33.36 -10.72 4.01
N ARG A 82 33.51 -11.88 4.64
CA ARG A 82 33.00 -12.14 6.02
C ARG A 82 33.70 -11.35 7.14
N TYR A 83 34.91 -10.84 6.87
CA TYR A 83 35.78 -10.19 7.87
C TYR A 83 35.91 -8.67 7.68
N SER A 84 35.34 -8.12 6.60
CA SER A 84 35.40 -6.69 6.29
C SER A 84 34.52 -5.86 7.22
N ASN A 85 35.01 -4.72 7.70
CA ASN A 85 34.27 -3.79 8.57
C ASN A 85 32.92 -3.33 7.98
N ARG A 86 32.75 -3.41 6.66
CA ARG A 86 31.50 -3.04 5.97
C ARG A 86 30.41 -4.10 6.06
N THR A 87 30.78 -5.35 6.32
CA THR A 87 29.91 -6.52 6.24
C THR A 87 29.76 -7.26 7.57
N ARG A 88 30.48 -6.83 8.62
CA ARG A 88 30.32 -7.34 9.98
C ARG A 88 28.87 -7.26 10.44
N LEU A 89 28.49 -8.24 11.24
CA LEU A 89 27.18 -8.30 11.89
C LEU A 89 27.24 -7.48 13.18
N THR A 90 26.09 -6.94 13.58
CA THR A 90 25.98 -6.16 14.81
C THR A 90 25.14 -6.92 15.82
N VAL A 91 25.70 -7.11 17.01
CA VAL A 91 25.17 -7.99 18.03
C VAL A 91 25.29 -7.32 19.39
N THR A 92 24.36 -7.63 20.29
CA THR A 92 24.42 -7.17 21.68
C THR A 92 24.56 -8.34 22.64
N VAL A 93 25.29 -8.13 23.73
CA VAL A 93 25.54 -9.10 24.80
C VAL A 93 25.62 -8.36 26.14
N ARG A 94 25.36 -9.03 27.26
CA ARG A 94 25.60 -8.43 28.59
C ARG A 94 27.09 -8.32 28.87
N LYS A 95 27.50 -7.32 29.65
CA LYS A 95 28.92 -7.14 30.01
C LYS A 95 29.49 -8.36 30.74
N GLU A 96 28.73 -8.90 31.68
CA GLU A 96 29.13 -10.08 32.47
C GLU A 96 29.31 -11.32 31.58
N GLU A 97 28.40 -11.52 30.64
CA GLU A 97 28.48 -12.61 29.65
C GLU A 97 29.70 -12.43 28.74
N PHE A 98 30.01 -11.20 28.32
CA PHE A 98 31.19 -10.91 27.53
C PHE A 98 32.49 -11.14 28.31
N ALA A 99 32.55 -10.75 29.58
CA ALA A 99 33.68 -11.04 30.45
C ALA A 99 33.89 -12.56 30.60
N SER A 100 32.81 -13.34 30.75
CA SER A 100 32.88 -14.80 30.76
C SER A 100 33.38 -15.39 29.43
N ILE A 101 32.97 -14.80 28.30
CA ILE A 101 33.51 -15.16 26.98
C ILE A 101 35.04 -14.97 26.97
N LEU A 102 35.53 -13.81 27.39
CA LEU A 102 36.98 -13.51 27.36
C LEU A 102 37.79 -14.36 28.35
N GLN A 103 37.24 -14.65 29.53
CA GLN A 103 37.90 -15.50 30.53
C GLN A 103 38.22 -16.90 29.99
N SER A 104 37.41 -17.43 29.07
CA SER A 104 37.68 -18.73 28.44
C SER A 104 38.89 -18.76 27.49
N TYR A 105 39.49 -17.59 27.20
CA TYR A 105 40.66 -17.43 26.34
C TYR A 105 41.93 -17.01 27.09
N ILE A 106 41.87 -16.92 28.42
CA ILE A 106 43.05 -16.67 29.25
C ILE A 106 43.88 -17.96 29.27
N ALA A 107 45.08 -17.89 28.70
CA ALA A 107 46.10 -18.93 28.78
C ALA A 107 47.25 -18.46 29.69
N ASP A 108 48.14 -19.37 30.11
CA ASP A 108 49.28 -19.04 30.96
C ASP A 108 50.10 -17.88 30.38
N GLY A 109 50.22 -16.80 31.15
CA GLY A 109 50.98 -15.60 30.79
C GLY A 109 50.24 -14.54 29.97
N VAL A 110 48.95 -14.74 29.64
CA VAL A 110 48.11 -13.74 28.96
C VAL A 110 47.11 -13.14 29.96
N THR A 111 47.07 -11.82 30.11
CA THR A 111 46.11 -11.16 31.01
C THR A 111 44.76 -10.96 30.33
N LEU A 112 43.69 -10.75 31.12
CA LEU A 112 42.38 -10.39 30.58
C LEU A 112 42.45 -9.09 29.74
N GLU A 113 43.28 -8.14 30.16
CA GLU A 113 43.51 -6.87 29.48
C GLU A 113 44.13 -7.05 28.08
N ASP A 114 45.04 -8.02 27.93
CA ASP A 114 45.62 -8.37 26.62
C ASP A 114 44.56 -8.93 25.66
N VAL A 115 43.66 -9.78 26.16
CA VAL A 115 42.57 -10.36 25.38
C VAL A 115 41.55 -9.28 24.99
N GLU A 116 41.20 -8.38 25.92
CA GLU A 116 40.32 -7.24 25.68
C GLU A 116 40.88 -6.27 24.62
N ASN A 117 42.16 -5.93 24.72
CA ASN A 117 42.82 -5.07 23.74
C ASN A 117 42.86 -5.74 22.37
N ARG A 118 43.11 -7.05 22.31
CA ARG A 118 43.09 -7.81 21.05
C ARG A 118 41.72 -7.72 20.38
N VAL A 119 40.62 -8.01 21.08
CA VAL A 119 39.28 -8.00 20.47
C VAL A 119 38.81 -6.60 20.06
N LYS A 120 39.28 -5.54 20.71
CA LYS A 120 38.98 -4.14 20.34
C LYS A 120 39.76 -3.66 19.11
N VAL A 121 41.00 -4.15 18.92
CA VAL A 121 41.91 -3.68 17.87
C VAL A 121 41.88 -4.57 16.62
N SER A 122 41.32 -5.78 16.67
CA SER A 122 41.27 -6.72 15.55
C SER A 122 40.68 -6.10 14.26
N ARG A 123 41.55 -5.93 13.25
CA ARG A 123 41.21 -5.52 11.88
C ARG A 123 41.82 -6.52 10.89
N GLY A 124 41.19 -6.69 9.73
CA GLY A 124 41.76 -7.46 8.62
C GLY A 124 41.27 -8.90 8.49
N SER A 125 42.20 -9.84 8.31
CA SER A 125 41.97 -11.24 7.92
C SER A 125 41.60 -12.16 9.10
N GLU A 126 41.09 -13.37 8.82
CA GLU A 126 40.57 -14.34 9.80
C GLU A 126 41.50 -14.57 11.00
N GLY A 127 42.82 -14.63 10.79
CA GLY A 127 43.81 -14.93 11.82
C GLY A 127 43.97 -13.85 12.91
N SER A 128 43.46 -12.63 12.70
CA SER A 128 43.56 -11.56 13.69
C SER A 128 42.44 -11.56 14.73
N PHE A 129 41.41 -12.39 14.55
CA PHE A 129 40.24 -12.45 15.44
C PHE A 129 40.27 -13.68 16.36
N ILE A 130 39.61 -13.55 17.51
CA ILE A 130 39.32 -14.68 18.39
C ILE A 130 38.06 -15.38 17.87
N ARG A 131 38.12 -16.71 17.70
CA ARG A 131 36.97 -17.55 17.33
C ARG A 131 36.26 -18.03 18.59
N TYR A 132 35.02 -17.59 18.76
CA TYR A 132 34.16 -17.98 19.86
C TYR A 132 33.35 -19.26 19.57
N SER A 133 33.42 -20.22 20.47
CA SER A 133 32.71 -21.50 20.39
C SER A 133 32.02 -21.91 21.71
N GLY A 134 31.81 -20.96 22.63
CA GLY A 134 31.12 -21.21 23.91
C GLY A 134 29.59 -21.24 23.81
N LEU A 135 28.93 -21.32 24.97
CA LEU A 135 27.48 -21.53 25.12
C LEU A 135 26.65 -20.23 25.10
N VAL A 136 27.26 -19.06 25.36
CA VAL A 136 26.55 -17.77 25.33
C VAL A 136 26.01 -17.55 23.91
N ARG A 137 24.77 -17.05 23.82
CA ARG A 137 24.10 -16.74 22.55
C ARG A 137 23.84 -15.25 22.43
N PRO A 138 24.80 -14.49 21.89
CA PRO A 138 24.61 -13.06 21.66
C PRO A 138 23.43 -12.78 20.72
N VAL A 139 22.73 -11.66 20.94
CA VAL A 139 21.51 -11.30 20.20
C VAL A 139 21.85 -10.52 18.92
N LEU A 140 21.41 -11.02 17.77
CA LEU A 140 21.58 -10.39 16.46
C LEU A 140 20.67 -9.16 16.30
N ARG A 141 21.28 -7.97 16.26
CA ARG A 141 20.58 -6.70 16.04
C ARG A 141 20.58 -6.27 14.58
N ASN A 142 21.66 -6.52 13.85
CA ASN A 142 21.74 -6.19 12.44
C ASN A 142 22.52 -7.23 11.62
N GLY A 143 21.99 -7.57 10.44
CA GLY A 143 22.61 -8.48 9.47
C GLY A 143 21.88 -9.81 9.27
N GLN A 144 20.66 -9.95 9.76
CA GLN A 144 19.81 -11.14 9.63
C GLN A 144 19.61 -11.61 8.18
N HIS A 145 19.51 -10.71 7.20
CA HIS A 145 19.42 -11.10 5.79
C HIS A 145 20.73 -11.71 5.26
N ARG A 146 21.89 -11.27 5.77
CA ARG A 146 23.20 -11.84 5.41
C ARG A 146 23.37 -13.21 6.03
N VAL A 147 22.96 -13.35 7.29
CA VAL A 147 22.91 -14.65 7.99
C VAL A 147 22.04 -15.63 7.20
N GLU A 148 20.83 -15.21 6.81
CA GLU A 148 19.91 -16.07 6.05
C GLU A 148 20.46 -16.43 4.66
N ALA A 149 20.99 -15.44 3.93
CA ALA A 149 21.61 -15.70 2.63
C ALA A 149 22.81 -16.64 2.70
N LEU A 150 23.62 -16.56 3.76
CA LEU A 150 24.72 -17.49 3.97
C LEU A 150 24.19 -18.89 4.27
N LEU A 151 23.17 -19.03 5.13
CA LEU A 151 22.57 -20.34 5.39
C LEU A 151 21.97 -20.97 4.14
N THR A 152 21.21 -20.21 3.34
CA THR A 152 20.66 -20.69 2.08
C THR A 152 21.76 -21.21 1.14
N LEU A 153 22.87 -20.47 1.02
CA LEU A 153 23.99 -20.86 0.15
C LEU A 153 24.72 -22.11 0.65
N LEU A 154 24.93 -22.24 1.96
CA LEU A 154 25.58 -23.41 2.56
C LEU A 154 24.67 -24.64 2.53
N GLU A 155 23.35 -24.48 2.66
CA GLU A 155 22.39 -25.57 2.47
C GLU A 155 22.37 -26.08 1.02
N GLU A 156 22.47 -25.17 0.04
CA GLU A 156 22.62 -25.52 -1.37
C GLU A 156 23.94 -26.26 -1.62
N GLN A 157 25.05 -25.78 -1.07
CA GLN A 157 26.35 -26.46 -1.13
C GLN A 157 26.27 -27.86 -0.50
N ALA A 158 25.62 -28.02 0.66
CA ALA A 158 25.44 -29.32 1.31
C ALA A 158 24.63 -30.29 0.42
N LYS A 159 23.56 -29.81 -0.22
CA LYS A 159 22.76 -30.60 -1.18
C LYS A 159 23.60 -31.03 -2.38
N LEU A 160 24.42 -30.13 -2.95
CA LEU A 160 25.29 -30.43 -4.09
C LEU A 160 26.41 -31.42 -3.73
N ALA A 161 27.01 -31.28 -2.55
CA ALA A 161 28.02 -32.19 -2.04
C ALA A 161 27.47 -33.62 -1.87
N GLN A 162 26.25 -33.75 -1.33
CA GLN A 162 25.56 -35.05 -1.22
C GLN A 162 25.30 -35.71 -2.58
N GLN A 163 25.16 -34.90 -3.64
CA GLN A 163 24.95 -35.37 -5.01
C GLN A 163 26.26 -35.68 -5.75
N GLY A 164 27.42 -35.47 -5.13
CA GLY A 164 28.73 -35.62 -5.79
C GLY A 164 28.92 -34.65 -6.95
N ALA A 165 28.27 -33.48 -6.91
CA ALA A 165 28.36 -32.48 -7.98
C ALA A 165 29.77 -31.88 -8.05
N ASN A 166 30.16 -31.45 -9.25
CA ASN A 166 31.44 -30.78 -9.49
C ASN A 166 31.27 -29.27 -9.58
N ASP A 167 32.27 -28.52 -9.14
CA ASP A 167 32.37 -27.08 -9.32
C ASP A 167 32.69 -26.70 -10.78
N GLN A 168 32.76 -25.40 -11.05
CA GLN A 168 33.08 -24.87 -12.38
C GLN A 168 34.48 -25.23 -12.91
N TYR A 169 35.34 -25.81 -12.07
CA TYR A 169 36.69 -26.26 -12.39
C TYR A 169 36.82 -27.79 -12.42
N GLY A 170 35.71 -28.52 -12.24
CA GLY A 170 35.67 -29.98 -12.26
C GLY A 170 36.03 -30.66 -10.93
N ASN A 171 36.19 -29.90 -9.83
CA ASN A 171 36.45 -30.47 -8.51
C ASN A 171 35.15 -30.85 -7.81
N VAL A 172 35.15 -31.93 -7.03
CA VAL A 172 33.98 -32.35 -6.25
C VAL A 172 33.66 -31.31 -5.18
N ILE A 173 32.42 -30.85 -5.16
CA ILE A 173 31.91 -29.91 -4.16
C ILE A 173 31.91 -30.59 -2.80
N GLN A 174 32.63 -30.02 -1.84
CA GLN A 174 32.69 -30.52 -0.46
C GLN A 174 31.52 -30.00 0.36
N ALA A 175 31.12 -30.79 1.36
CA ALA A 175 30.13 -30.35 2.34
C ALA A 175 30.63 -29.14 3.14
N PRO A 176 29.75 -28.22 3.55
CA PRO A 176 30.14 -27.07 4.38
C PRO A 176 30.81 -27.49 5.69
N GLU A 177 31.94 -26.86 6.02
CA GLU A 177 32.62 -27.01 7.29
C GLU A 177 32.14 -25.99 8.33
N VAL A 178 32.45 -26.19 9.62
CA VAL A 178 32.08 -25.25 10.70
C VAL A 178 32.61 -23.84 10.42
N LYS A 179 33.81 -23.72 9.84
CA LYS A 179 34.42 -22.44 9.46
C LYS A 179 33.58 -21.68 8.42
N ASP A 180 32.78 -22.37 7.61
CA ASP A 180 31.94 -21.74 6.59
C ASP A 180 30.75 -20.99 7.19
N TYR A 181 30.35 -21.36 8.41
CA TYR A 181 29.32 -20.67 9.19
C TYR A 181 29.88 -19.53 10.04
N CYS A 182 31.20 -19.31 10.05
CA CYS A 182 31.83 -18.29 10.87
C CYS A 182 31.80 -16.90 10.21
N TRP A 183 31.50 -15.87 10.99
CA TRP A 183 31.46 -14.46 10.54
C TRP A 183 32.08 -13.54 11.60
N ALA A 184 32.71 -12.43 11.21
CA ALA A 184 33.19 -11.41 12.16
C ALA A 184 32.04 -10.51 12.65
N ILE A 185 31.87 -10.45 13.97
CA ILE A 185 30.72 -9.83 14.61
C ILE A 185 31.20 -8.76 15.59
N ASP A 186 30.63 -7.57 15.47
CA ASP A 186 30.84 -6.47 16.42
C ASP A 186 29.85 -6.61 17.59
N LEU A 187 30.38 -6.72 18.82
CA LEU A 187 29.61 -6.89 20.05
C LEU A 187 29.50 -5.56 20.80
N TYR A 188 28.30 -5.27 21.30
CA TYR A 188 27.98 -4.07 22.09
C TYR A 188 27.33 -4.45 23.42
N ALA A 189 27.62 -3.68 24.47
CA ALA A 189 27.08 -3.88 25.80
C ALA A 189 25.60 -3.48 25.87
N ILE A 190 24.67 -4.44 26.01
CA ILE A 190 23.24 -4.11 26.08
C ILE A 190 22.87 -3.31 27.32
N ASP A 191 23.58 -3.54 28.43
CA ASP A 191 23.25 -3.01 29.76
C ASP A 191 23.42 -1.48 29.84
N ASP A 192 24.22 -0.90 28.96
CA ASP A 192 24.48 0.54 28.92
C ASP A 192 23.76 1.26 27.77
N LEU A 193 23.16 0.52 26.84
CA LEU A 193 22.57 1.12 25.65
C LEU A 193 21.21 1.73 26.00
N ASP A 194 21.15 3.07 25.91
CA ASP A 194 19.87 3.75 25.97
C ASP A 194 18.99 3.38 24.77
N SER A 195 17.72 3.75 24.89
CA SER A 195 16.71 3.37 23.92
C SER A 195 16.96 3.95 22.51
N ASN A 196 17.61 5.10 22.39
CA ASN A 196 17.93 5.76 21.12
C ASN A 196 19.18 5.13 20.47
N LEU A 197 20.22 4.86 21.26
CA LEU A 197 21.42 4.17 20.81
C LEU A 197 21.11 2.75 20.34
N LEU A 198 20.24 2.02 21.05
CA LEU A 198 19.78 0.71 20.61
C LEU A 198 19.03 0.78 19.26
N ALA A 199 18.19 1.80 19.06
CA ALA A 199 17.48 2.00 17.80
C ALA A 199 18.46 2.32 16.65
N ALA A 200 19.45 3.18 16.91
CA ALA A 200 20.50 3.53 15.95
C ALA A 200 21.36 2.30 15.59
N LEU A 201 21.71 1.47 16.57
CA LEU A 201 22.45 0.21 16.37
C LEU A 201 21.67 -0.78 15.50
N CYS A 202 20.35 -0.83 15.69
CA CYS A 202 19.46 -1.66 14.88
C CYS A 202 19.22 -1.08 13.48
N ALA A 203 19.44 0.22 13.25
CA ALA A 203 19.21 0.86 11.97
C ALA A 203 20.26 0.46 10.92
N ASN A 204 19.87 0.47 9.64
CA ASN A 204 20.82 0.29 8.52
C ASN A 204 21.38 1.67 8.15
N SER A 205 22.25 2.22 8.99
CA SER A 205 22.83 3.56 8.79
C SER A 205 24.00 3.59 7.80
N LYS A 206 24.62 2.43 7.49
CA LYS A 206 25.77 2.40 6.55
C LYS A 206 25.29 2.62 5.10
N PRO A 207 25.85 3.59 4.36
CA PRO A 207 25.40 3.99 3.01
C PRO A 207 25.56 2.90 1.93
N VAL A 208 26.20 1.78 2.26
CA VAL A 208 26.41 0.63 1.36
C VAL A 208 25.30 -0.44 1.52
N SER A 209 24.33 -0.24 2.42
CA SER A 209 23.28 -1.23 2.73
C SER A 209 21.86 -0.73 2.41
N LEU A 210 21.00 -1.65 1.95
CA LEU A 210 19.62 -1.34 1.59
C LEU A 210 18.85 -0.75 2.78
N GLN A 211 18.18 0.38 2.52
CA GLN A 211 17.36 1.10 3.48
C GLN A 211 16.28 0.20 4.10
N ASN A 212 15.95 0.44 5.37
CA ASN A 212 14.84 -0.22 6.05
C ASN A 212 13.52 -0.03 5.25
N SER A 213 12.57 -0.97 5.36
CA SER A 213 11.23 -0.70 4.83
C SER A 213 10.60 0.49 5.54
N GLU A 214 9.78 1.27 4.84
CA GLU A 214 9.11 2.43 5.43
C GLU A 214 8.23 2.02 6.62
N GLY A 215 7.60 0.83 6.58
CA GLY A 215 6.81 0.30 7.70
C GLY A 215 7.64 -0.07 8.93
N TYR A 216 8.83 -0.66 8.75
CA TYR A 216 9.73 -0.91 9.88
C TYR A 216 10.16 0.40 10.51
N THR A 217 10.58 1.36 9.69
CA THR A 217 10.93 2.71 10.16
C THR A 217 9.75 3.38 10.88
N ALA A 218 8.54 3.28 10.35
CA ALA A 218 7.33 3.82 10.98
C ALA A 218 7.04 3.21 12.36
N TYR A 219 7.21 1.88 12.51
CA TYR A 219 7.03 1.21 13.80
C TYR A 219 7.93 1.83 14.87
N TYR A 220 9.23 1.98 14.58
CA TYR A 220 10.18 2.53 15.54
C TYR A 220 10.01 4.02 15.79
N VAL A 221 9.75 4.81 14.75
CA VAL A 221 9.47 6.25 14.89
C VAL A 221 8.27 6.47 15.80
N ILE A 222 7.16 5.78 15.56
CA ILE A 222 5.93 5.96 16.36
C ILE A 222 6.10 5.38 17.77
N SER A 223 6.75 4.22 17.91
CA SER A 223 7.04 3.62 19.22
C SER A 223 7.85 4.57 20.10
N LYS A 224 8.94 5.15 19.55
CA LYS A 224 9.74 6.15 20.27
C LYS A 224 8.96 7.41 20.56
N TRP A 225 8.21 7.92 19.58
CA TRP A 225 7.36 9.09 19.78
C TRP A 225 6.42 8.92 20.98
N ASN A 226 5.81 7.75 21.14
CA ASN A 226 4.87 7.47 22.24
C ASN A 226 5.54 7.37 23.62
N VAL A 227 6.84 7.15 23.69
CA VAL A 227 7.60 7.06 24.96
C VAL A 227 8.15 8.43 25.38
N LEU A 228 8.28 9.38 24.45
CA LEU A 228 8.73 10.74 24.75
C LEU A 228 7.74 11.46 25.67
N SER A 229 8.27 12.30 26.57
CA SER A 229 7.45 13.19 27.39
C SER A 229 6.68 14.19 26.51
N ALA A 230 5.58 14.75 27.04
CA ALA A 230 4.82 15.77 26.32
C ALA A 230 5.68 17.01 26.00
N GLU A 231 6.59 17.38 26.90
CA GLU A 231 7.54 18.48 26.71
C GLU A 231 8.51 18.21 25.57
N ASP A 232 9.07 17.00 25.50
CA ASP A 232 9.98 16.59 24.42
C ASP A 232 9.26 16.53 23.07
N GLN A 233 8.04 16.00 23.05
CA GLN A 233 7.20 15.99 21.86
C GLN A 233 6.89 17.42 21.38
N GLN A 234 6.61 18.34 22.29
CA GLN A 234 6.38 19.74 21.97
C GLN A 234 7.63 20.43 21.44
N LYS A 235 8.80 20.19 22.06
CA LYS A 235 10.09 20.71 21.60
C LYS A 235 10.39 20.27 20.17
N LEU A 236 10.34 18.96 19.93
CA LEU A 236 10.55 18.37 18.61
C LEU A 236 9.52 18.87 17.58
N THR A 237 8.25 19.00 17.95
CA THR A 237 7.24 19.50 17.00
C THR A 237 7.38 21.00 16.70
N SER A 238 8.01 21.79 17.58
CA SER A 238 8.13 23.25 17.42
C SER A 238 9.26 23.63 16.45
N SER A 239 10.36 22.89 16.42
CA SER A 239 11.49 23.14 15.50
C SER A 239 11.54 22.13 14.36
N LYS A 240 11.55 22.61 13.12
CA LYS A 240 11.76 21.73 11.96
C LYS A 240 13.14 21.08 12.00
N THR A 241 14.17 21.87 12.30
CA THR A 241 15.56 21.42 12.33
C THR A 241 15.80 20.35 13.39
N GLU A 242 15.27 20.54 14.60
CA GLU A 242 15.43 19.53 15.66
C GLU A 242 14.71 18.22 15.32
N PHE A 243 13.52 18.30 14.71
CA PHE A 243 12.79 17.11 14.27
C PHE A 243 13.50 16.38 13.13
N ASP A 244 14.04 17.10 12.15
CA ASP A 244 14.86 16.55 11.06
C ASP A 244 16.12 15.86 11.62
N SER A 245 16.84 16.52 12.54
CA SER A 245 18.01 15.97 13.21
C SER A 245 17.67 14.72 14.01
N TRP A 246 16.58 14.71 14.77
CA TRP A 246 16.14 13.55 15.54
C TRP A 246 15.83 12.35 14.65
N LEU A 247 15.09 12.56 13.55
CA LEU A 247 14.75 11.50 12.60
C LEU A 247 15.99 10.94 11.88
N TYR A 248 16.92 11.82 11.50
CA TYR A 248 18.15 11.43 10.84
C TYR A 248 19.10 10.67 11.78
N GLN A 249 19.37 11.21 12.97
CA GLN A 249 20.32 10.61 13.93
C GLN A 249 19.80 9.29 14.49
N THR A 250 18.50 9.20 14.82
CA THR A 250 17.95 8.01 15.49
C THR A 250 17.62 6.89 14.51
N PHE A 251 17.16 7.24 13.29
CA PHE A 251 16.60 6.27 12.35
C PHE A 251 17.24 6.29 10.96
N GLY A 252 18.14 7.23 10.66
CA GLY A 252 18.75 7.39 9.34
C GLY A 252 17.78 7.92 8.28
N ILE A 253 16.72 8.64 8.68
CA ILE A 253 15.70 9.15 7.76
C ILE A 253 16.12 10.52 7.22
N THR A 254 16.06 10.68 5.91
CA THR A 254 16.42 11.92 5.23
C THR A 254 15.34 13.01 5.42
N PRO A 255 15.73 14.30 5.50
CA PRO A 255 14.81 15.43 5.75
C PRO A 255 13.67 15.61 4.72
N ASP A 256 13.77 15.01 3.54
CA ASP A 256 12.74 15.03 2.50
C ASP A 256 11.49 14.22 2.87
N THR A 257 11.64 13.24 3.77
CA THR A 257 10.55 12.38 4.23
C THR A 257 9.82 12.96 5.43
N THR A 258 10.47 13.86 6.19
CA THR A 258 9.94 14.53 7.37
C THR A 258 8.55 15.14 7.20
N PRO A 259 8.24 15.88 6.11
CA PRO A 259 6.93 16.51 5.94
C PRO A 259 5.77 15.50 5.88
N ARG A 260 6.07 14.22 5.58
CA ARG A 260 5.09 13.12 5.55
C ARG A 260 4.85 12.54 6.94
N ILE A 261 5.88 12.49 7.77
CA ILE A 261 5.84 11.86 9.10
C ILE A 261 5.19 12.78 10.14
N LYS A 262 5.60 14.06 10.16
CA LYS A 262 5.19 15.02 11.20
C LYS A 262 3.66 15.16 11.35
N PRO A 263 2.85 15.25 10.27
CA PRO A 263 1.40 15.35 10.39
C PRO A 263 0.74 14.11 11.01
N ILE A 264 1.31 12.92 10.77
CA ILE A 264 0.79 11.65 11.30
C ILE A 264 1.04 11.56 12.81
N LEU A 265 2.24 11.94 13.27
CA LEU A 265 2.59 11.90 14.70
C LEU A 265 1.76 12.88 15.56
N ARG A 266 1.35 14.02 14.98
CA ARG A 266 0.51 15.01 15.65
C ARG A 266 -0.96 14.62 15.77
N ASN A 267 -1.43 13.64 15.00
CA ASN A 267 -2.81 13.20 15.03
C ASN A 267 -2.91 11.82 15.68
N ASP A 268 -3.43 11.75 16.91
CA ASP A 268 -3.46 10.51 17.69
C ASP A 268 -4.24 9.38 16.99
N ALA A 269 -5.34 9.67 16.31
CA ALA A 269 -6.12 8.66 15.62
C ALA A 269 -5.31 8.03 14.47
N TRP A 270 -4.62 8.85 13.68
CA TRP A 270 -3.73 8.40 12.61
C TRP A 270 -2.49 7.70 13.14
N LYS A 271 -1.80 8.29 14.12
CA LYS A 271 -0.64 7.71 14.80
C LYS A 271 -0.96 6.31 15.32
N ASN A 272 -2.06 6.15 16.06
CA ASN A 272 -2.48 4.87 16.65
C ASN A 272 -2.87 3.85 15.58
N SER A 273 -3.57 4.28 14.52
CA SER A 273 -3.94 3.40 13.41
C SER A 273 -2.72 2.94 12.63
N CYS A 274 -1.82 3.86 12.26
CA CYS A 274 -0.56 3.52 11.61
C CYS A 274 0.27 2.60 12.49
N PHE A 275 0.42 2.89 13.79
CA PHE A 275 1.18 2.07 14.72
C PHE A 275 0.67 0.63 14.77
N ARG A 276 -0.64 0.44 14.98
CA ARG A 276 -1.25 -0.90 15.00
C ARG A 276 -1.11 -1.62 13.66
N TYR A 277 -1.20 -0.90 12.55
CA TYR A 277 -1.02 -1.49 11.22
C TYR A 277 0.42 -1.95 10.99
N VAL A 278 1.40 -1.07 11.19
CA VAL A 278 2.83 -1.43 11.01
C VAL A 278 3.33 -2.39 12.08
N SER A 279 2.61 -2.51 13.18
CA SER A 279 2.83 -3.56 14.17
C SER A 279 2.51 -4.94 13.63
N THR A 280 1.84 -5.13 12.49
CA THR A 280 1.73 -6.47 11.85
C THR A 280 2.88 -6.70 10.86
N ARG A 281 3.19 -7.96 10.55
CA ARG A 281 4.22 -8.28 9.53
C ARG A 281 3.79 -7.87 8.12
N TYR A 282 2.50 -7.95 7.81
CA TYR A 282 1.96 -7.43 6.56
C TYR A 282 2.11 -5.91 6.46
N GLY A 283 1.76 -5.19 7.52
CA GLY A 283 1.82 -3.73 7.54
C GLY A 283 3.25 -3.22 7.46
N GLU A 284 4.20 -3.79 8.22
CA GLU A 284 5.63 -3.48 8.12
C GLU A 284 6.18 -3.58 6.68
N ALA A 285 5.70 -4.57 5.92
CA ALA A 285 6.20 -4.89 4.59
C ALA A 285 5.44 -4.24 3.42
N THR A 286 4.34 -3.52 3.69
CA THR A 286 3.51 -2.85 2.68
C THR A 286 3.33 -1.36 2.91
N PHE A 287 3.49 -0.91 4.15
CA PHE A 287 3.31 0.48 4.53
C PHE A 287 4.18 1.42 3.69
N ASN A 288 3.59 2.56 3.34
CA ASN A 288 4.23 3.61 2.58
C ASN A 288 3.72 4.98 3.04
N TRP A 289 4.64 5.86 3.46
CA TRP A 289 4.39 7.22 3.94
C TRP A 289 3.68 8.07 2.89
N ALA A 290 3.97 7.90 1.61
CA ALA A 290 3.35 8.69 0.56
C ALA A 290 1.86 8.38 0.41
N LEU A 291 1.44 7.11 0.53
CA LEU A 291 0.02 6.76 0.53
C LEU A 291 -0.69 7.31 1.76
N ILE A 292 -0.14 7.13 2.97
CA ILE A 292 -0.75 7.66 4.21
C ILE A 292 -0.89 9.18 4.16
N THR A 293 0.14 9.88 3.65
CA THR A 293 0.09 11.34 3.48
C THR A 293 -1.02 11.75 2.52
N ARG A 294 -1.25 11.00 1.43
CA ARG A 294 -2.37 11.27 0.52
C ARG A 294 -3.72 11.02 1.19
N MET A 295 -3.86 9.91 1.93
CA MET A 295 -5.09 9.60 2.68
C MET A 295 -5.41 10.71 3.70
N LEU A 296 -4.43 11.12 4.51
CA LEU A 296 -4.57 12.25 5.44
C LEU A 296 -4.92 13.56 4.71
N GLY A 297 -4.30 13.79 3.55
CA GLY A 297 -4.54 14.95 2.70
C GLY A 297 -5.96 15.03 2.13
N THR A 298 -6.71 13.93 2.10
CA THR A 298 -8.13 13.93 1.70
C THR A 298 -9.04 14.58 2.73
N ARG A 299 -8.60 14.74 3.99
CA ARG A 299 -9.40 15.29 5.11
C ARG A 299 -10.71 14.54 5.35
N LEU A 300 -10.74 13.26 4.98
CA LEU A 300 -11.85 12.32 5.17
C LEU A 300 -11.45 11.23 6.17
N ASP A 301 -10.94 11.65 7.33
CA ASP A 301 -10.35 10.77 8.34
C ASP A 301 -11.29 9.63 8.75
N PHE A 302 -12.59 9.91 8.88
CA PHE A 302 -13.58 8.90 9.28
C PHE A 302 -13.67 7.70 8.32
N ILE A 303 -13.44 7.90 7.01
CA ILE A 303 -13.40 6.81 6.02
C ILE A 303 -12.17 5.94 6.28
N TRP A 304 -11.00 6.55 6.40
CA TRP A 304 -9.74 5.83 6.57
C TRP A 304 -9.66 5.12 7.91
N ILE A 305 -10.10 5.76 8.99
CA ILE A 305 -10.14 5.14 10.32
C ILE A 305 -11.14 3.97 10.33
N ALA A 306 -12.26 4.05 9.62
CA ALA A 306 -13.17 2.91 9.46
C ALA A 306 -12.50 1.73 8.72
N GLU A 307 -11.75 2.02 7.66
CA GLU A 307 -11.00 1.01 6.90
C GLU A 307 -9.90 0.35 7.74
N PHE A 308 -9.13 1.12 8.53
CA PHE A 308 -8.19 0.56 9.50
C PHE A 308 -8.90 -0.30 10.55
N LYS A 309 -10.07 0.10 11.04
CA LYS A 309 -10.88 -0.68 11.99
C LYS A 309 -11.30 -2.02 11.39
N LYS A 310 -11.72 -2.06 10.12
CA LYS A 310 -12.03 -3.33 9.42
C LYS A 310 -10.82 -4.27 9.41
N TYR A 311 -9.65 -3.74 9.03
CA TYR A 311 -8.39 -4.49 9.05
C TYR A 311 -8.08 -5.04 10.46
N PHE A 312 -8.15 -4.20 11.50
CA PHE A 312 -7.86 -4.65 12.87
C PHE A 312 -8.88 -5.65 13.40
N HIS A 313 -10.15 -5.50 13.05
CA HIS A 313 -11.20 -6.44 13.40
C HIS A 313 -10.92 -7.81 12.76
N PHE A 314 -10.54 -7.83 11.49
CA PHE A 314 -10.10 -9.07 10.82
C PHE A 314 -8.89 -9.69 11.53
N MET A 315 -7.83 -8.92 11.78
CA MET A 315 -6.62 -9.44 12.43
C MET A 315 -6.92 -10.05 13.80
N SER A 316 -7.69 -9.34 14.64
CA SER A 316 -8.08 -9.83 15.95
C SER A 316 -8.95 -11.08 15.87
N LYS A 317 -9.98 -11.08 15.02
CA LYS A 317 -10.96 -12.16 14.92
C LYS A 317 -10.37 -13.44 14.32
N ILE A 318 -9.47 -13.30 13.34
CA ILE A 318 -8.92 -14.44 12.59
C ILE A 318 -7.59 -14.91 13.15
N LEU A 319 -6.67 -14.00 13.45
CA LEU A 319 -5.30 -14.34 13.85
C LEU A 319 -5.12 -14.39 15.37
N GLY A 320 -5.96 -13.68 16.12
CA GLY A 320 -6.00 -13.79 17.59
C GLY A 320 -4.65 -13.53 18.27
N GLY A 321 -3.89 -12.54 17.79
CA GLY A 321 -2.57 -12.16 18.33
C GLY A 321 -1.37 -12.81 17.62
N SER A 322 -1.59 -13.73 16.68
CA SER A 322 -0.53 -14.41 15.93
C SER A 322 -0.04 -13.64 14.70
N GLU A 323 -0.55 -12.44 14.43
CA GLU A 323 -0.20 -11.60 13.27
C GLU A 323 1.30 -11.25 13.15
N ASN A 324 2.04 -11.30 14.26
CA ASN A 324 3.47 -11.01 14.32
C ASN A 324 4.36 -12.19 13.93
N LEU A 325 3.79 -13.39 13.94
CA LEU A 325 4.46 -14.65 13.63
C LEU A 325 4.33 -15.03 12.15
N LEU A 326 3.39 -14.40 11.42
CA LEU A 326 3.13 -14.70 10.02
C LEU A 326 4.06 -13.94 9.07
N HIS A 327 4.48 -14.59 7.98
CA HIS A 327 5.22 -13.91 6.91
C HIS A 327 4.27 -13.12 6.01
N LYS A 328 4.79 -12.10 5.32
CA LYS A 328 4.02 -11.33 4.31
C LYS A 328 3.31 -12.25 3.30
N ASN A 329 4.00 -13.30 2.84
CA ASN A 329 3.46 -14.22 1.85
C ASN A 329 2.26 -15.03 2.39
N ASP A 330 2.19 -15.29 3.70
CA ASP A 330 1.03 -15.94 4.33
C ASP A 330 -0.20 -15.03 4.21
N PHE A 331 -0.05 -13.74 4.55
CA PHE A 331 -1.13 -12.76 4.37
C PHE A 331 -1.58 -12.65 2.92
N MET A 332 -0.64 -12.63 1.98
CA MET A 332 -0.99 -12.57 0.55
C MET A 332 -1.77 -13.81 0.09
N LYS A 333 -1.46 -15.00 0.62
CA LYS A 333 -2.22 -16.23 0.35
C LYS A 333 -3.62 -16.20 0.98
N ILE A 334 -3.79 -15.58 2.15
CA ILE A 334 -5.11 -15.35 2.77
C ILE A 334 -5.92 -14.35 1.94
N PHE A 335 -5.32 -13.25 1.51
CA PHE A 335 -6.01 -12.20 0.74
C PHE A 335 -6.36 -12.61 -0.69
N SER A 336 -5.70 -13.64 -1.24
CA SER A 336 -6.04 -14.18 -2.55
C SER A 336 -7.18 -15.21 -2.51
N LEU A 337 -7.71 -15.54 -1.32
CA LEU A 337 -8.91 -16.37 -1.22
C LEU A 337 -10.11 -15.65 -1.87
N PRO A 338 -10.94 -16.36 -2.65
CA PRO A 338 -12.17 -15.78 -3.20
C PRO A 338 -13.11 -15.26 -2.11
N ALA A 339 -13.96 -14.29 -2.47
CA ALA A 339 -15.03 -13.80 -1.61
C ALA A 339 -15.91 -14.95 -1.09
N GLY A 340 -16.35 -14.86 0.16
CA GLY A 340 -17.08 -15.93 0.84
C GLY A 340 -16.23 -17.16 1.20
N ARG A 341 -14.90 -17.10 0.97
CA ARG A 341 -13.89 -18.09 1.36
C ARG A 341 -14.38 -19.55 1.22
N PRO A 342 -14.62 -20.03 -0.01
CA PRO A 342 -15.20 -21.35 -0.21
C PRO A 342 -14.37 -22.46 0.44
N ASP A 343 -15.02 -23.45 1.06
CA ASP A 343 -14.36 -24.53 1.81
C ASP A 343 -13.29 -25.24 0.97
N PHE A 344 -13.51 -25.41 -0.34
CA PHE A 344 -12.51 -25.98 -1.25
C PHE A 344 -11.20 -25.19 -1.26
N HIS A 345 -11.26 -23.86 -1.37
CA HIS A 345 -10.07 -23.01 -1.42
C HIS A 345 -9.38 -22.91 -0.06
N LEU A 346 -10.16 -22.79 1.02
CA LEU A 346 -9.63 -22.81 2.39
C LEU A 346 -8.93 -24.13 2.68
N ARG A 347 -9.56 -25.26 2.37
CA ARG A 347 -8.96 -26.58 2.53
C ARG A 347 -7.68 -26.70 1.70
N LEU A 348 -7.67 -26.29 0.44
CA LEU A 348 -6.46 -26.39 -0.39
C LEU A 348 -5.30 -25.53 0.14
N LEU A 349 -5.62 -24.40 0.78
CA LEU A 349 -4.62 -23.52 1.40
C LEU A 349 -4.08 -24.07 2.73
N PHE A 350 -4.89 -24.72 3.55
CA PHE A 350 -4.45 -25.24 4.87
C PHE A 350 -4.07 -26.72 4.83
N PHE A 351 -4.90 -27.54 4.20
CA PHE A 351 -4.82 -28.99 4.22
C PHE A 351 -4.86 -29.60 2.81
N PRO A 352 -3.81 -29.34 1.99
CA PRO A 352 -3.70 -29.95 0.68
C PRO A 352 -3.43 -31.45 0.79
N ASN A 353 -3.99 -32.22 -0.13
CA ASN A 353 -3.66 -33.63 -0.35
C ASN A 353 -2.81 -33.76 -1.61
N THR A 354 -2.05 -34.84 -1.69
CA THR A 354 -1.23 -35.17 -2.87
C THR A 354 -2.09 -35.24 -4.14
N SER A 355 -3.26 -35.89 -4.06
CA SER A 355 -4.21 -35.97 -5.19
C SER A 355 -4.75 -34.61 -5.66
N ASP A 356 -4.62 -33.53 -4.88
CA ASP A 356 -5.04 -32.21 -5.32
C ASP A 356 -4.12 -31.62 -6.38
N TYR A 357 -2.84 -31.98 -6.32
CA TYR A 357 -1.78 -31.41 -7.15
C TYR A 357 -1.24 -32.37 -8.18
N TRP A 358 -1.43 -33.68 -7.99
CA TRP A 358 -0.94 -34.71 -8.90
C TRP A 358 -2.02 -35.73 -9.24
N ASP A 359 -2.12 -36.05 -10.52
CA ASP A 359 -2.78 -37.26 -11.02
C ASP A 359 -1.68 -38.25 -11.42
N GLY A 360 -1.37 -39.18 -10.52
CA GLY A 360 -0.18 -40.02 -10.62
C GLY A 360 1.11 -39.20 -10.58
N LYS A 361 1.77 -39.03 -11.74
CA LYS A 361 2.98 -38.21 -11.91
C LYS A 361 2.73 -36.84 -12.56
N THR A 362 1.49 -36.55 -12.96
CA THR A 362 1.16 -35.38 -13.79
C THR A 362 0.69 -34.22 -12.91
N PRO A 363 1.34 -33.05 -12.92
CA PRO A 363 0.98 -31.94 -12.06
C PRO A 363 -0.23 -31.15 -12.57
N HIS A 364 -1.15 -30.78 -11.67
CA HIS A 364 -2.28 -29.89 -11.94
C HIS A 364 -1.91 -28.42 -11.74
N LYS A 365 -2.51 -27.53 -12.54
CA LYS A 365 -2.53 -26.09 -12.24
C LYS A 365 -3.62 -25.82 -11.20
N ARG A 366 -3.19 -25.46 -9.98
CA ARG A 366 -4.07 -25.07 -8.87
C ARG A 366 -3.79 -23.63 -8.43
N PRO A 367 -4.77 -22.93 -7.82
CA PRO A 367 -4.63 -21.52 -7.43
C PRO A 367 -3.48 -21.27 -6.44
N PHE A 368 -3.12 -22.27 -5.63
CA PHE A 368 -2.01 -22.18 -4.69
C PHE A 368 -0.91 -23.17 -5.08
N ALA A 369 0.06 -22.77 -5.90
CA ALA A 369 1.18 -23.65 -6.27
C ALA A 369 2.02 -24.05 -5.04
N LEU A 370 2.46 -25.31 -5.00
CA LEU A 370 3.38 -25.78 -3.95
C LEU A 370 4.82 -25.31 -4.21
N PRO A 371 5.66 -25.24 -3.15
CA PRO A 371 7.08 -24.91 -3.29
C PRO A 371 7.78 -25.86 -4.27
N VAL A 372 8.86 -25.38 -4.89
CA VAL A 372 9.58 -26.12 -5.95
C VAL A 372 9.96 -27.53 -5.50
N GLU A 373 10.37 -27.68 -4.24
CA GLU A 373 10.80 -28.95 -3.64
C GLU A 373 9.70 -30.02 -3.59
N TYR A 374 8.43 -29.61 -3.60
CA TYR A 374 7.30 -30.53 -3.57
C TYR A 374 6.78 -30.88 -4.96
N ARG A 375 7.21 -30.17 -6.02
CA ARG A 375 6.73 -30.38 -7.41
C ARG A 375 6.99 -31.80 -7.92
N SER A 376 7.99 -32.49 -7.36
CA SER A 376 8.38 -33.87 -7.67
C SER A 376 7.53 -34.94 -6.97
N ASN A 377 6.33 -34.61 -6.48
CA ASN A 377 5.45 -35.50 -5.72
C ASN A 377 6.09 -35.99 -4.40
N LYS A 378 6.77 -35.09 -3.68
CA LYS A 378 7.30 -35.36 -2.33
C LYS A 378 6.15 -35.40 -1.32
N ALA A 379 6.24 -36.26 -0.31
CA ALA A 379 5.25 -36.35 0.76
C ALA A 379 5.09 -34.99 1.47
N LEU A 380 3.84 -34.56 1.64
CA LEU A 380 3.49 -33.32 2.33
C LEU A 380 3.72 -33.45 3.84
N PRO A 381 4.00 -32.35 4.57
CA PRO A 381 4.13 -32.36 6.02
C PRO A 381 2.87 -32.94 6.68
N LYS A 382 3.02 -33.92 7.57
CA LYS A 382 1.91 -34.52 8.32
C LYS A 382 1.61 -33.73 9.58
N LEU A 383 0.33 -33.65 9.93
CA LEU A 383 -0.16 -33.14 11.21
C LEU A 383 -0.02 -34.22 12.29
N SER A 384 0.22 -33.81 13.54
CA SER A 384 0.25 -34.73 14.68
C SER A 384 -1.09 -35.43 14.92
N LYS A 385 -2.19 -34.75 14.61
CA LYS A 385 -3.57 -35.27 14.67
C LYS A 385 -4.35 -34.86 13.43
N PRO A 386 -5.14 -35.76 12.81
CA PRO A 386 -6.01 -35.40 11.71
C PRO A 386 -7.04 -34.35 12.13
N VAL A 387 -7.28 -33.38 11.26
CA VAL A 387 -8.30 -32.34 11.45
C VAL A 387 -9.60 -32.80 10.80
N HIS A 388 -10.68 -32.86 11.59
CA HIS A 388 -11.98 -33.31 11.11
C HIS A 388 -12.89 -32.13 10.75
N VAL A 389 -13.30 -32.04 9.48
CA VAL A 389 -14.10 -30.93 8.97
C VAL A 389 -15.10 -31.45 7.94
N GLY A 390 -16.39 -31.28 8.21
CA GLY A 390 -17.46 -31.61 7.26
C GLY A 390 -17.48 -33.09 6.85
N GLY A 391 -17.14 -34.00 7.77
CA GLY A 391 -17.08 -35.45 7.51
C GLY A 391 -15.77 -35.93 6.88
N ALA A 392 -14.86 -35.04 6.51
CA ALA A 392 -13.55 -35.40 5.96
C ALA A 392 -12.44 -35.27 7.01
N ASN A 393 -11.43 -36.15 6.91
CA ASN A 393 -10.22 -36.10 7.71
C ASN A 393 -9.06 -35.53 6.89
N PHE A 394 -8.36 -34.57 7.46
CA PHE A 394 -7.21 -33.93 6.86
C PHE A 394 -5.94 -34.23 7.65
N GLU A 395 -4.98 -34.89 7.00
CA GLU A 395 -3.76 -35.38 7.66
C GLU A 395 -2.53 -34.54 7.39
N HIS A 396 -2.59 -33.64 6.40
CA HIS A 396 -1.43 -32.91 5.91
C HIS A 396 -1.58 -31.41 6.11
N ARG A 397 -0.46 -30.77 6.40
CA ARG A 397 -0.30 -29.31 6.47
C ARG A 397 0.30 -28.81 5.16
N ARG A 398 -0.11 -27.63 4.72
CA ARG A 398 0.55 -26.97 3.57
C ARG A 398 2.00 -26.59 3.92
N PRO A 399 3.00 -26.98 3.09
CA PRO A 399 4.38 -26.50 3.27
C PRO A 399 4.51 -25.02 2.88
N ASP A 400 5.43 -24.29 3.53
CA ASP A 400 5.63 -22.85 3.30
C ASP A 400 4.36 -22.05 3.58
N PHE A 401 3.60 -22.40 4.61
CA PHE A 401 2.41 -21.65 4.99
C PHE A 401 2.22 -21.62 6.51
N MET A 402 2.39 -20.41 7.06
CA MET A 402 2.31 -20.12 8.48
C MET A 402 3.26 -20.97 9.34
N ASP A 403 4.40 -21.41 8.79
CA ASP A 403 5.27 -22.45 9.36
C ASP A 403 5.76 -22.15 10.78
N MET A 404 5.76 -20.86 11.18
CA MET A 404 6.09 -20.39 12.52
C MET A 404 4.99 -20.62 13.57
N LEU A 405 3.79 -21.02 13.15
CA LEU A 405 2.67 -21.34 14.04
C LEU A 405 2.68 -22.81 14.44
N ASP A 406 2.40 -23.06 15.71
CA ASP A 406 2.09 -24.41 16.17
C ASP A 406 0.81 -24.95 15.50
N GLU A 407 0.64 -26.28 15.52
CA GLU A 407 -0.51 -26.90 14.85
C GLU A 407 -1.86 -26.44 15.42
N LYS A 408 -1.95 -26.14 16.72
CA LYS A 408 -3.19 -25.69 17.36
C LYS A 408 -3.58 -24.30 16.85
N GLN A 409 -2.62 -23.38 16.75
CA GLN A 409 -2.79 -22.04 16.20
C GLN A 409 -3.15 -22.11 14.71
N TYR A 410 -2.45 -22.96 13.96
CA TYR A 410 -2.70 -23.18 12.53
C TYR A 410 -4.15 -23.62 12.27
N VAL A 411 -4.62 -24.64 12.99
CA VAL A 411 -5.98 -25.18 12.88
C VAL A 411 -7.01 -24.17 13.38
N ARG A 412 -6.72 -23.43 14.45
CA ARG A 412 -7.60 -22.35 14.94
C ARG A 412 -7.86 -21.29 13.85
N ILE A 413 -6.82 -20.86 13.14
CA ILE A 413 -6.97 -19.86 12.07
C ILE A 413 -7.81 -20.40 10.91
N PHE A 414 -7.64 -21.67 10.55
CA PHE A 414 -8.50 -22.32 9.56
C PHE A 414 -9.98 -22.23 9.95
N HIS A 415 -10.32 -22.63 11.18
CA HIS A 415 -11.70 -22.55 11.68
C HIS A 415 -12.19 -21.11 11.74
N ALA A 416 -11.38 -20.17 12.23
CA ALA A 416 -11.76 -18.76 12.28
C ALA A 416 -12.07 -18.19 10.89
N LEU A 417 -11.27 -18.51 9.87
CA LEU A 417 -11.54 -18.11 8.48
C LEU A 417 -12.81 -18.76 7.92
N ARG A 418 -13.04 -20.03 8.26
CA ARG A 418 -14.20 -20.82 7.83
C ARG A 418 -15.50 -20.36 8.49
N ASP A 419 -15.45 -19.93 9.73
CA ASP A 419 -16.62 -19.50 10.51
C ASP A 419 -16.96 -18.03 10.25
N ASN A 420 -15.99 -17.25 9.75
CA ASN A 420 -16.16 -15.83 9.43
C ASN A 420 -15.92 -15.58 7.93
N ARG A 421 -16.63 -16.31 7.05
CA ARG A 421 -16.37 -16.32 5.60
C ARG A 421 -16.51 -14.97 4.92
N ASP A 422 -17.46 -14.16 5.39
CA ASP A 422 -17.81 -12.86 4.80
C ASP A 422 -17.07 -11.69 5.47
N LEU A 423 -16.22 -11.98 6.45
CA LEU A 423 -15.48 -10.93 7.15
C LEU A 423 -14.50 -10.25 6.20
N GLU A 424 -14.75 -8.99 5.85
CA GLU A 424 -13.87 -8.21 4.98
C GLU A 424 -12.48 -8.04 5.61
N CYS A 425 -11.43 -8.14 4.79
CA CYS A 425 -10.09 -7.70 5.16
C CYS A 425 -9.52 -6.84 4.04
N PRO A 426 -9.51 -5.51 4.20
CA PRO A 426 -8.94 -4.67 3.16
C PRO A 426 -7.42 -4.84 3.12
N SER A 427 -6.90 -5.03 1.92
CA SER A 427 -5.49 -5.09 1.61
C SER A 427 -4.94 -3.69 1.29
N TRP A 428 -3.62 -3.55 1.37
CA TRP A 428 -2.95 -2.29 1.01
C TRP A 428 -3.20 -1.89 -0.46
N SER A 429 -3.34 -2.88 -1.34
CA SER A 429 -3.68 -2.67 -2.75
C SER A 429 -5.08 -2.06 -2.88
N GLU A 430 -6.07 -2.63 -2.18
CA GLU A 430 -7.45 -2.11 -2.18
C GLU A 430 -7.51 -0.69 -1.61
N TRP A 431 -6.77 -0.38 -0.54
CA TRP A 431 -6.66 0.99 -0.03
C TRP A 431 -6.03 1.96 -1.03
N THR A 432 -5.04 1.51 -1.80
CA THR A 432 -4.45 2.32 -2.88
C THR A 432 -5.49 2.62 -3.97
N GLN A 433 -6.30 1.62 -4.35
CA GLN A 433 -7.38 1.80 -5.32
C GLN A 433 -8.50 2.69 -4.77
N LEU A 434 -8.86 2.53 -3.50
CA LEU A 434 -9.85 3.34 -2.80
C LEU A 434 -9.43 4.81 -2.72
N GLU A 435 -8.14 5.09 -2.46
CA GLU A 435 -7.63 6.47 -2.44
C GLU A 435 -7.71 7.10 -3.82
N LYS A 436 -7.21 6.37 -4.84
CA LYS A 436 -7.07 6.89 -6.19
C LYS A 436 -8.41 7.12 -6.89
N HIS A 437 -9.35 6.17 -6.77
CA HIS A 437 -10.53 6.12 -7.64
C HIS A 437 -11.78 6.76 -7.04
N PRO A 438 -12.26 6.36 -5.85
CA PRO A 438 -13.44 7.00 -5.27
C PRO A 438 -13.11 8.16 -4.31
N VAL A 439 -12.12 8.03 -3.41
CA VAL A 439 -11.94 9.04 -2.34
C VAL A 439 -11.37 10.34 -2.87
N LYS A 440 -10.33 10.31 -3.71
CA LYS A 440 -9.74 11.53 -4.27
C LYS A 440 -10.74 12.32 -5.12
N PRO A 441 -11.50 11.74 -6.07
CA PRO A 441 -12.55 12.46 -6.78
C PRO A 441 -13.66 12.97 -5.87
N THR A 442 -14.09 12.19 -4.87
CA THR A 442 -15.07 12.65 -3.86
C THR A 442 -14.56 13.90 -3.14
N CYS A 443 -13.29 13.95 -2.73
CA CYS A 443 -12.69 15.13 -2.11
C CYS A 443 -12.73 16.36 -3.03
N GLN A 444 -12.50 16.19 -4.34
CA GLN A 444 -12.60 17.30 -5.28
C GLN A 444 -14.05 17.73 -5.49
N LEU A 445 -14.97 16.77 -5.67
CA LEU A 445 -16.41 17.05 -5.76
C LEU A 445 -16.93 17.82 -4.56
N LEU A 446 -16.51 17.46 -3.35
CA LEU A 446 -16.89 18.20 -2.14
C LEU A 446 -16.44 19.66 -2.20
N LYS A 447 -15.26 19.97 -2.75
CA LYS A 447 -14.85 21.36 -2.93
C LYS A 447 -15.75 22.10 -3.92
N HIS A 448 -16.11 21.45 -5.03
CA HIS A 448 -17.08 22.02 -5.97
C HIS A 448 -18.42 22.27 -5.30
N ILE A 449 -18.96 21.28 -4.59
CA ILE A 449 -20.24 21.38 -3.87
C ILE A 449 -20.23 22.53 -2.88
N LEU A 450 -19.19 22.65 -2.04
CA LEU A 450 -19.11 23.73 -1.06
C LEU A 450 -19.00 25.10 -1.73
N THR A 451 -18.32 25.21 -2.86
CA THR A 451 -18.30 26.44 -3.67
C THR A 451 -19.66 26.72 -4.35
N TRP A 452 -20.45 25.71 -4.72
CA TRP A 452 -21.81 25.92 -5.25
C TRP A 452 -22.78 26.44 -4.20
N VAL A 453 -22.64 25.93 -2.98
CA VAL A 453 -23.49 26.32 -1.84
C VAL A 453 -23.08 27.69 -1.30
N GLU A 454 -21.78 27.99 -1.29
CA GLU A 454 -21.24 29.27 -0.86
C GLU A 454 -20.13 29.72 -1.83
N PRO A 455 -20.43 30.57 -2.83
CA PRO A 455 -19.47 31.01 -3.84
C PRO A 455 -18.22 31.71 -3.29
N THR A 456 -18.32 32.28 -2.08
CA THR A 456 -17.17 32.90 -1.40
C THR A 456 -16.28 31.90 -0.66
N TRP A 457 -16.73 30.65 -0.52
CA TRP A 457 -15.99 29.60 0.19
C TRP A 457 -14.71 29.22 -0.56
N LYS A 458 -13.61 29.12 0.19
CA LYS A 458 -12.31 28.73 -0.34
C LYS A 458 -11.74 27.58 0.49
N PHE A 459 -11.27 26.55 -0.19
CA PHE A 459 -10.54 25.47 0.47
C PHE A 459 -9.24 26.03 1.09
N PRO A 460 -8.96 25.77 2.38
CA PRO A 460 -7.76 26.31 3.02
C PRO A 460 -6.47 25.89 2.32
N GLU A 461 -5.60 26.86 2.05
CA GLU A 461 -4.30 26.60 1.47
C GLU A 461 -3.40 25.79 2.41
N ARG A 462 -2.41 25.08 1.85
CA ARG A 462 -1.48 24.24 2.62
C ARG A 462 -0.69 25.00 3.70
N ALA A 463 -0.42 26.28 3.47
CA ALA A 463 0.28 27.14 4.41
C ALA A 463 -0.64 27.73 5.50
N ASN A 464 -1.95 27.61 5.35
CA ASN A 464 -2.91 28.19 6.28
C ASN A 464 -3.11 27.29 7.50
N HIS A 465 -2.98 27.86 8.71
CA HIS A 465 -3.22 27.16 9.97
C HIS A 465 -4.64 26.59 10.08
N ALA A 466 -5.63 27.22 9.41
CA ALA A 466 -7.00 26.72 9.34
C ALA A 466 -7.10 25.30 8.74
N LEU A 467 -6.18 24.92 7.85
CA LEU A 467 -6.16 23.59 7.27
C LEU A 467 -5.88 22.49 8.32
N GLN A 468 -5.24 22.83 9.44
CA GLN A 468 -4.95 21.88 10.52
C GLN A 468 -6.24 21.37 11.18
N TYR A 469 -7.26 22.21 11.29
CA TYR A 469 -8.55 21.91 11.93
C TYR A 469 -9.68 21.64 10.93
N PHE A 470 -9.36 21.63 9.64
CA PHE A 470 -10.34 21.47 8.58
C PHE A 470 -10.83 20.02 8.47
N HIS A 471 -12.15 19.84 8.50
CA HIS A 471 -12.82 18.58 8.23
C HIS A 471 -14.03 18.79 7.31
N PHE A 472 -14.13 18.00 6.24
CA PHE A 472 -15.25 18.09 5.31
C PHE A 472 -16.61 17.87 5.99
N THR A 473 -16.69 16.99 6.98
CA THR A 473 -17.93 16.75 7.74
C THR A 473 -18.42 18.00 8.45
N THR A 474 -17.51 18.79 9.01
CA THR A 474 -17.84 20.02 9.74
C THR A 474 -18.28 21.11 8.76
N GLU A 475 -17.61 21.25 7.62
CA GLU A 475 -18.00 22.22 6.59
C GLU A 475 -19.32 21.87 5.90
N VAL A 476 -19.53 20.60 5.56
CA VAL A 476 -20.81 20.13 5.00
C VAL A 476 -21.93 20.38 6.00
N LYS A 477 -21.74 20.05 7.29
CA LYS A 477 -22.73 20.37 8.32
C LYS A 477 -23.03 21.87 8.37
N ARG A 478 -21.99 22.71 8.42
CA ARG A 478 -22.11 24.18 8.54
C ARG A 478 -22.84 24.82 7.35
N LEU A 479 -22.57 24.37 6.13
CA LEU A 479 -23.09 25.01 4.91
C LEU A 479 -24.38 24.38 4.40
N MET A 480 -24.53 23.05 4.53
CA MET A 480 -25.63 22.31 3.90
C MET A 480 -26.70 21.83 4.88
N LEU A 481 -26.42 21.77 6.18
CA LEU A 481 -27.36 21.27 7.19
C LEU A 481 -27.73 22.37 8.19
N ASN A 482 -28.75 22.14 9.01
CA ASN A 482 -29.12 23.06 10.09
C ASN A 482 -28.15 22.91 11.27
N GLU A 483 -27.96 23.95 12.09
CA GLU A 483 -26.98 23.94 13.20
C GLU A 483 -27.20 22.78 14.19
N ASP A 484 -28.46 22.42 14.44
CA ASP A 484 -28.89 21.33 15.32
C ASP A 484 -28.71 19.92 14.72
N THR A 485 -28.31 19.82 13.45
CA THR A 485 -28.25 18.53 12.75
C THR A 485 -27.05 17.72 13.21
N ASP A 486 -27.23 16.41 13.42
CA ASP A 486 -26.13 15.51 13.80
C ASP A 486 -25.03 15.51 12.72
N THR A 487 -23.77 15.50 13.16
CA THR A 487 -22.59 15.32 12.30
C THR A 487 -22.66 14.00 11.51
N GLU A 488 -23.39 13.01 12.02
CA GLU A 488 -23.60 11.76 11.31
C GLU A 488 -24.36 11.94 9.99
N ILE A 489 -25.30 12.88 9.89
CA ILE A 489 -26.03 13.16 8.64
C ILE A 489 -25.06 13.71 7.58
N ALA A 490 -24.14 14.61 7.97
CA ALA A 490 -23.09 15.09 7.07
C ALA A 490 -22.16 13.96 6.60
N ARG A 491 -21.85 12.99 7.47
CA ARG A 491 -21.08 11.79 7.07
C ARG A 491 -21.86 10.93 6.08
N GLN A 492 -23.14 10.68 6.32
CA GLN A 492 -23.97 9.89 5.40
C GLN A 492 -24.12 10.54 4.04
N PHE A 493 -24.20 11.87 3.99
CA PHE A 493 -24.18 12.62 2.72
C PHE A 493 -22.87 12.40 1.96
N ILE A 494 -21.72 12.54 2.64
CA ILE A 494 -20.40 12.30 2.02
C ILE A 494 -20.26 10.84 1.57
N LEU A 495 -20.75 9.87 2.35
CA LEU A 495 -20.73 8.45 1.98
C LEU A 495 -21.62 8.15 0.77
N THR A 496 -22.74 8.87 0.62
CA THR A 496 -23.60 8.77 -0.56
C THR A 496 -22.87 9.27 -1.81
N ILE A 497 -22.17 10.40 -1.73
CA ILE A 497 -21.32 10.88 -2.84
C ILE A 497 -20.22 9.85 -3.16
N LEU A 498 -19.55 9.33 -2.14
CA LEU A 498 -18.51 8.31 -2.33
C LEU A 498 -19.06 7.06 -3.04
N LYS A 499 -20.29 6.65 -2.69
CA LYS A 499 -20.98 5.51 -3.30
C LYS A 499 -21.29 5.78 -4.77
N GLU A 500 -21.82 6.97 -5.08
CA GLU A 500 -22.08 7.42 -6.46
C GLU A 500 -20.80 7.37 -7.30
N VAL A 501 -19.71 7.96 -6.79
CA VAL A 501 -18.41 7.97 -7.47
C VAL A 501 -17.84 6.56 -7.66
N LYS A 502 -18.10 5.65 -6.72
CA LYS A 502 -17.64 4.26 -6.80
C LYS A 502 -18.41 3.47 -7.86
N GLN A 503 -19.70 3.72 -8.02
CA GLN A 503 -20.59 3.00 -8.94
C GLN A 503 -20.47 3.50 -10.38
N GLU A 504 -20.37 4.81 -10.57
CA GLU A 504 -20.36 5.44 -11.88
C GLU A 504 -18.95 5.44 -12.49
N THR A 505 -18.79 4.84 -13.67
CA THR A 505 -17.47 4.67 -14.30
C THR A 505 -16.97 5.96 -14.94
N MET A 506 -17.86 6.89 -15.30
CA MET A 506 -17.51 8.18 -15.90
C MET A 506 -16.58 9.04 -15.03
N TRP A 507 -16.61 8.89 -13.70
CA TRP A 507 -15.68 9.61 -12.81
C TRP A 507 -14.22 9.20 -12.98
N ARG A 508 -13.95 8.09 -13.68
CA ARG A 508 -12.62 7.60 -14.02
C ARG A 508 -12.15 8.05 -15.40
N ASP A 509 -13.01 8.74 -16.16
CA ASP A 509 -12.64 9.32 -17.44
C ASP A 509 -11.64 10.47 -17.23
N THR A 510 -10.58 10.50 -18.03
CA THR A 510 -9.53 11.52 -17.99
C THR A 510 -10.09 12.94 -18.16
N VAL A 511 -11.13 13.10 -18.98
CA VAL A 511 -11.81 14.39 -19.21
C VAL A 511 -12.47 14.87 -17.92
N VAL A 512 -13.27 14.00 -17.27
CA VAL A 512 -13.95 14.31 -16.01
C VAL A 512 -12.94 14.52 -14.87
N GLU A 513 -11.84 13.76 -14.84
CA GLU A 513 -10.77 13.97 -13.86
C GLU A 513 -10.10 15.35 -14.01
N THR A 514 -10.03 15.88 -15.23
CA THR A 514 -9.48 17.20 -15.51
C THR A 514 -10.45 18.30 -15.08
N GLU A 515 -11.74 18.11 -15.31
CA GLU A 515 -12.81 19.01 -14.82
C GLU A 515 -12.78 19.11 -13.29
N LEU A 516 -12.62 17.99 -12.58
CA LEU A 516 -12.52 17.95 -11.11
C LEU A 516 -11.33 18.72 -10.52
N LYS A 517 -10.31 19.05 -11.33
CA LYS A 517 -9.14 19.82 -10.86
C LYS A 517 -9.36 21.32 -10.95
N THR A 518 -10.32 21.77 -11.76
CA THR A 518 -10.56 23.18 -12.07
C THR A 518 -11.77 23.67 -11.32
N LEU A 519 -11.52 24.25 -10.14
CA LEU A 519 -12.56 24.91 -9.33
C LEU A 519 -13.06 26.17 -10.05
N PRO A 520 -14.34 26.54 -9.89
CA PRO A 520 -14.86 27.75 -10.47
C PRO A 520 -14.29 28.97 -9.73
N THR A 521 -13.76 29.94 -10.50
CA THR A 521 -12.98 31.06 -9.94
C THR A 521 -13.86 32.22 -9.44
N ASN A 522 -15.07 32.38 -9.98
CA ASN A 522 -16.06 33.40 -9.58
C ASN A 522 -17.48 32.98 -10.02
N LEU A 523 -18.19 32.16 -9.24
CA LEU A 523 -19.62 31.84 -9.49
C LEU A 523 -20.57 33.02 -9.20
N LEU A 524 -20.01 34.20 -8.92
CA LEU A 524 -20.74 35.45 -8.64
C LEU A 524 -20.87 36.34 -9.89
N ASP A 525 -20.12 36.06 -10.96
CA ASP A 525 -20.15 36.85 -12.21
C ASP A 525 -21.13 36.19 -13.19
N GLU A 526 -22.37 36.69 -13.24
CA GLU A 526 -23.40 36.23 -14.17
C GLU A 526 -22.88 36.26 -15.63
N GLY A 527 -22.90 35.11 -16.31
CA GLY A 527 -22.56 34.97 -17.74
C GLY A 527 -21.11 34.62 -18.09
N LYS A 528 -20.18 34.53 -17.13
CA LYS A 528 -18.77 34.14 -17.40
C LYS A 528 -18.45 32.66 -17.18
N ASN A 529 -19.40 31.86 -16.72
CA ASN A 529 -19.20 30.46 -16.36
C ASN A 529 -19.99 29.45 -17.20
N GLU A 530 -20.47 29.81 -18.40
CA GLU A 530 -21.19 28.87 -19.28
C GLU A 530 -20.37 27.58 -19.54
N ASP A 531 -19.06 27.71 -19.76
CA ASP A 531 -18.14 26.56 -19.91
C ASP A 531 -18.10 25.66 -18.68
N TYR A 532 -18.27 26.21 -17.47
CA TYR A 532 -18.35 25.42 -16.25
C TYR A 532 -19.72 24.73 -16.14
N LEU A 533 -20.80 25.43 -16.51
CA LEU A 533 -22.16 24.90 -16.50
C LEU A 533 -22.36 23.75 -17.50
N GLN A 534 -21.62 23.74 -18.62
CA GLN A 534 -21.61 22.62 -19.58
C GLN A 534 -21.28 21.27 -18.93
N ARG A 535 -20.59 21.24 -17.79
CA ARG A 535 -20.31 19.99 -17.05
C ARG A 535 -21.58 19.28 -16.62
N PHE A 536 -22.64 20.03 -16.30
CA PHE A 536 -23.91 19.49 -15.81
C PHE A 536 -24.76 18.84 -16.91
N THR A 537 -24.39 18.99 -18.18
CA THR A 537 -24.96 18.19 -19.28
C THR A 537 -24.60 16.70 -19.17
N LYS A 538 -23.54 16.37 -18.41
CA LYS A 538 -23.14 14.99 -18.13
C LYS A 538 -23.96 14.45 -16.97
N THR A 539 -24.53 13.26 -17.16
CA THR A 539 -25.38 12.58 -16.16
C THR A 539 -24.71 12.47 -14.78
N CYS A 540 -23.40 12.21 -14.74
CA CYS A 540 -22.67 12.10 -13.47
C CYS A 540 -22.69 13.39 -12.64
N TRP A 541 -22.46 14.56 -13.25
CA TRP A 541 -22.51 15.84 -12.55
C TRP A 541 -23.94 16.22 -12.15
N ALA A 542 -24.91 15.94 -13.02
CA ALA A 542 -26.32 16.19 -12.74
C ALA A 542 -26.85 15.34 -11.56
N ASN A 543 -26.42 14.08 -11.45
CA ASN A 543 -26.72 13.23 -10.29
C ASN A 543 -26.20 13.86 -8.98
N ILE A 544 -24.98 14.42 -8.99
CA ILE A 544 -24.43 15.10 -7.81
C ILE A 544 -25.24 16.34 -7.45
N VAL A 545 -25.64 17.16 -8.44
CA VAL A 545 -26.50 18.31 -8.22
C VAL A 545 -27.83 17.89 -7.60
N ASN A 546 -28.45 16.83 -8.13
CA ASN A 546 -29.68 16.27 -7.58
C ASN A 546 -29.49 15.78 -6.13
N LEU A 547 -28.37 15.11 -5.81
CA LEU A 547 -28.05 14.72 -4.43
C LEU A 547 -27.94 15.94 -3.51
N VAL A 548 -27.33 17.03 -3.99
CA VAL A 548 -27.16 18.29 -3.23
C VAL A 548 -28.51 18.97 -2.97
N THR A 549 -29.34 19.13 -4.00
CA THR A 549 -30.66 19.79 -3.89
C THR A 549 -31.68 18.93 -3.17
N HIS A 550 -31.57 17.60 -3.23
CA HIS A 550 -32.37 16.68 -2.43
C HIS A 550 -32.04 16.80 -0.93
N GLN A 551 -30.78 17.01 -0.59
CA GLN A 551 -30.35 17.15 0.80
C GLN A 551 -30.84 18.46 1.44
N LYS A 552 -30.87 19.55 0.66
CA LYS A 552 -31.43 20.85 1.07
C LYS A 552 -31.93 21.61 -0.15
N ALA A 553 -33.25 21.81 -0.21
CA ALA A 553 -33.86 22.66 -1.22
C ALA A 553 -33.28 24.09 -1.09
N ASP A 554 -33.01 24.72 -2.23
CA ASP A 554 -32.50 26.10 -2.32
C ASP A 554 -31.11 26.34 -1.70
N CYS A 555 -30.26 25.30 -1.64
CA CYS A 555 -28.90 25.46 -1.11
C CYS A 555 -27.89 26.01 -2.12
N LEU A 556 -28.16 25.92 -3.43
CA LEU A 556 -27.24 26.41 -4.46
C LEU A 556 -27.36 27.93 -4.63
N ARG A 557 -26.23 28.63 -4.83
CA ARG A 557 -26.14 30.10 -4.95
C ARG A 557 -25.38 30.53 -6.22
N GLY A 558 -25.51 31.81 -6.59
CA GLY A 558 -24.88 32.36 -7.80
C GLY A 558 -25.43 31.72 -9.08
N ASP A 559 -24.57 31.48 -10.07
CA ASP A 559 -24.93 30.80 -11.34
C ASP A 559 -25.56 29.40 -11.15
N MET A 560 -25.33 28.77 -9.99
CA MET A 560 -25.88 27.45 -9.67
C MET A 560 -27.35 27.49 -9.21
N ALA A 561 -27.90 28.67 -8.90
CA ALA A 561 -29.27 28.81 -8.40
C ALA A 561 -30.34 28.30 -9.39
N GLN A 562 -30.05 28.34 -10.71
CA GLN A 562 -30.92 27.79 -11.74
C GLN A 562 -31.23 26.29 -11.57
N PHE A 563 -30.33 25.56 -10.90
CA PHE A 563 -30.50 24.13 -10.64
C PHE A 563 -31.27 23.83 -9.34
N ASN A 564 -31.71 24.83 -8.58
CA ASN A 564 -32.65 24.59 -7.48
C ASN A 564 -34.04 24.18 -7.99
N ASN A 565 -34.37 24.47 -9.25
CA ASN A 565 -35.62 24.04 -9.87
C ASN A 565 -35.56 22.58 -10.35
N LYS A 566 -36.12 21.68 -9.53
CA LYS A 566 -36.16 20.24 -9.79
C LYS A 566 -36.82 19.87 -11.12
N THR A 567 -37.83 20.61 -11.56
CA THR A 567 -38.53 20.37 -12.84
C THR A 567 -37.59 20.61 -14.02
N THR A 568 -36.85 21.74 -14.00
CA THR A 568 -35.87 22.08 -15.04
C THR A 568 -34.73 21.08 -15.13
N LEU A 569 -34.25 20.57 -13.98
CA LEU A 569 -33.24 19.50 -13.94
C LEU A 569 -33.76 18.17 -14.50
N GLN A 570 -35.01 17.82 -14.17
CA GLN A 570 -35.64 16.60 -14.68
C GLN A 570 -35.85 16.66 -16.20
N ASP A 571 -36.26 17.81 -16.72
CA ASP A 571 -36.44 18.04 -18.16
C ASP A 571 -35.10 17.97 -18.93
N GLN A 572 -34.00 18.48 -18.34
CA GLN A 572 -32.66 18.41 -18.92
C GLN A 572 -32.00 17.02 -18.83
N LEU A 573 -32.50 16.13 -17.96
CA LEU A 573 -31.96 14.78 -17.73
C LEU A 573 -32.73 13.67 -18.46
N LEU A 574 -33.80 14.00 -19.20
CA LEU A 574 -34.54 13.02 -19.98
C LEU A 574 -33.61 12.38 -21.05
N PRO A 575 -33.62 11.04 -21.22
CA PRO A 575 -32.69 10.32 -22.11
C PRO A 575 -32.99 10.51 -23.60
N THR A 576 -33.92 11.38 -23.95
CA THR A 576 -34.15 11.80 -25.33
C THR A 576 -33.33 13.06 -25.59
N PRO A 577 -32.22 12.99 -26.36
CA PRO A 577 -31.82 14.19 -27.06
C PRO A 577 -33.05 14.64 -27.87
N THR A 578 -33.37 15.93 -27.84
CA THR A 578 -34.38 16.54 -28.71
C THR A 578 -33.89 16.38 -30.15
N TRP A 579 -34.06 15.19 -30.72
CA TRP A 579 -33.78 14.86 -32.12
C TRP A 579 -34.51 15.84 -33.02
N GLY A 580 -35.69 16.28 -32.61
CA GLY A 580 -36.45 17.36 -33.20
C GLY A 580 -35.61 18.60 -33.45
N ASN A 581 -34.99 19.15 -32.40
CA ASN A 581 -34.18 20.35 -32.54
C ASN A 581 -32.93 20.11 -33.41
N ILE A 582 -32.25 18.97 -33.26
CA ILE A 582 -31.07 18.64 -34.05
C ILE A 582 -31.42 18.47 -35.55
N ILE A 583 -32.54 17.81 -35.85
CA ILE A 583 -33.04 17.56 -37.20
C ILE A 583 -33.53 18.86 -37.83
N VAL A 584 -34.23 19.71 -37.08
CA VAL A 584 -34.65 21.05 -37.53
C VAL A 584 -33.42 21.90 -37.84
N ASP A 585 -32.47 22.02 -36.91
CA ASP A 585 -31.29 22.85 -37.10
C ASP A 585 -30.44 22.36 -38.27
N THR A 586 -30.27 21.05 -38.42
CA THR A 586 -29.50 20.48 -39.54
C THR A 586 -30.22 20.63 -40.88
N ASN A 587 -31.54 20.37 -40.94
CA ASN A 587 -32.29 20.52 -42.19
C ASN A 587 -32.44 21.98 -42.62
N PHE A 588 -32.75 22.90 -41.70
CA PHE A 588 -32.91 24.31 -42.05
C PHE A 588 -31.56 25.03 -42.25
N ARG A 589 -30.44 24.44 -41.81
CA ARG A 589 -29.08 24.93 -42.14
C ARG A 589 -28.55 24.37 -43.47
N ASP A 590 -28.78 23.10 -43.75
CA ASP A 590 -28.06 22.38 -44.80
C ASP A 590 -28.94 22.00 -46.01
N ASN A 591 -30.29 22.03 -45.88
CA ASN A 591 -31.20 21.67 -46.96
C ASN A 591 -31.53 22.88 -47.85
N MET A 592 -30.89 22.90 -49.03
CA MET A 592 -31.05 23.93 -50.06
C MET A 592 -32.50 24.20 -50.50
N MET A 593 -33.41 23.22 -50.41
CA MET A 593 -34.83 23.39 -50.76
C MET A 593 -35.57 24.18 -49.68
N LEU A 594 -35.31 23.90 -48.40
CA LEU A 594 -35.92 24.60 -47.27
C LEU A 594 -35.41 26.04 -47.18
N LEU A 595 -34.11 26.26 -47.39
CA LEU A 595 -33.51 27.59 -47.48
C LEU A 595 -34.08 28.46 -48.61
N LYS A 596 -34.49 27.84 -49.72
CA LYS A 596 -35.06 28.53 -50.89
C LYS A 596 -36.57 28.75 -50.82
N THR A 597 -37.23 28.27 -49.76
CA THR A 597 -38.70 28.34 -49.62
C THR A 597 -39.08 29.03 -48.30
N PRO A 598 -39.00 30.38 -48.23
CA PRO A 598 -39.15 31.15 -46.98
C PRO A 598 -40.49 30.94 -46.26
N ALA A 599 -41.55 30.56 -46.99
CA ALA A 599 -42.85 30.26 -46.41
C ALA A 599 -42.83 29.05 -45.44
N LEU A 600 -41.86 28.14 -45.61
CA LEU A 600 -41.66 26.98 -44.74
C LEU A 600 -40.76 27.29 -43.53
N ASP A 601 -40.03 28.40 -43.55
CA ASP A 601 -39.17 28.84 -42.45
C ASP A 601 -39.93 29.74 -41.47
N ASN A 602 -40.91 29.14 -40.78
CA ASN A 602 -41.69 29.83 -39.76
C ASN A 602 -41.74 29.00 -38.46
N PRO A 603 -42.03 29.64 -37.31
CA PRO A 603 -41.99 28.97 -36.00
C PRO A 603 -42.91 27.75 -35.90
N LEU A 604 -44.08 27.79 -36.54
CA LEU A 604 -45.06 26.69 -36.53
C LEU A 604 -44.54 25.48 -37.30
N THR A 605 -43.96 25.70 -38.48
CA THR A 605 -43.38 24.63 -39.30
C THR A 605 -42.15 24.03 -38.62
N ARG A 606 -41.27 24.86 -38.03
CA ARG A 606 -40.10 24.36 -37.28
C ARG A 606 -40.50 23.52 -36.06
N ALA A 607 -41.54 23.93 -35.33
CA ALA A 607 -42.07 23.15 -34.22
C ALA A 607 -42.64 21.80 -34.69
N ALA A 608 -43.40 21.77 -35.79
CA ALA A 608 -43.92 20.53 -36.36
C ALA A 608 -42.80 19.58 -36.83
N PHE A 609 -41.74 20.10 -37.46
CA PHE A 609 -40.56 19.31 -37.82
C PHE A 609 -39.78 18.81 -36.59
N ALA A 610 -39.75 19.58 -35.50
CA ALA A 610 -39.13 19.15 -34.26
C ALA A 610 -39.91 17.97 -33.67
N ASP A 611 -41.24 18.07 -33.57
CA ASP A 611 -42.11 17.00 -33.08
C ASP A 611 -41.96 15.73 -33.93
N GLU A 612 -41.93 15.85 -35.26
CA GLU A 612 -41.67 14.72 -36.15
C GLU A 612 -40.26 14.13 -35.94
N GLY A 613 -39.24 14.98 -35.79
CA GLY A 613 -37.87 14.55 -35.54
C GLY A 613 -37.71 13.80 -34.21
N ASP A 614 -38.43 14.21 -33.17
CA ASP A 614 -38.47 13.52 -31.89
C ASP A 614 -39.17 12.17 -31.98
N VAL A 615 -40.29 12.09 -32.73
CA VAL A 615 -40.97 10.81 -33.02
C VAL A 615 -40.06 9.86 -33.82
N PHE A 616 -39.34 10.37 -34.83
CA PHE A 616 -38.37 9.57 -35.60
C PHE A 616 -37.19 9.10 -34.75
N GLY A 617 -36.64 9.97 -33.90
CA GLY A 617 -35.60 9.63 -32.94
C GLY A 617 -36.03 8.52 -31.99
N ALA A 618 -37.25 8.62 -31.45
CA ALA A 618 -37.85 7.60 -30.59
C ALA A 618 -38.02 6.25 -31.34
N LEU A 619 -38.47 6.26 -32.59
CA LEU A 619 -38.62 5.06 -33.41
C LEU A 619 -37.29 4.36 -33.73
N ILE A 620 -36.22 5.13 -34.01
CA ILE A 620 -34.87 4.61 -34.24
C ILE A 620 -34.33 3.95 -32.96
N HIS A 621 -34.48 4.62 -31.81
CA HIS A 621 -34.08 4.08 -30.52
C HIS A 621 -34.87 2.82 -30.15
N TYR A 622 -36.17 2.79 -30.40
CA TYR A 622 -37.00 1.60 -30.22
C TYR A 622 -36.54 0.43 -31.12
N ARG A 623 -36.21 0.71 -32.39
CA ARG A 623 -35.64 -0.29 -33.30
C ARG A 623 -34.31 -0.85 -32.81
N GLU A 624 -33.41 0.01 -32.35
CA GLU A 624 -32.10 -0.42 -31.85
C GLU A 624 -32.23 -1.21 -30.53
N LEU A 625 -33.13 -0.79 -29.65
CA LEU A 625 -33.48 -1.54 -28.44
C LEU A 625 -34.05 -2.91 -28.79
N LYS A 626 -35.02 -2.98 -29.70
CA LYS A 626 -35.60 -4.24 -30.18
C LYS A 626 -34.55 -5.14 -30.83
N ARG A 627 -33.64 -4.58 -31.63
CA ARG A 627 -32.50 -5.31 -32.22
C ARG A 627 -31.60 -5.91 -31.14
N LYS A 628 -31.24 -5.12 -30.12
CA LYS A 628 -30.44 -5.58 -28.98
C LYS A 628 -31.16 -6.65 -28.18
N MET A 629 -32.48 -6.53 -27.96
CA MET A 629 -33.29 -7.55 -27.28
C MET A 629 -33.31 -8.86 -28.07
N LEU A 630 -33.58 -8.81 -29.38
CA LEU A 630 -33.58 -9.99 -30.25
C LEU A 630 -32.21 -10.67 -30.30
N LEU A 631 -31.12 -9.90 -30.47
CA LEU A 631 -29.77 -10.44 -30.40
C LEU A 631 -29.46 -10.99 -29.00
N THR A 632 -30.02 -10.42 -27.93
CA THR A 632 -29.86 -10.97 -26.57
C THR A 632 -30.62 -12.28 -26.41
N LEU A 633 -31.79 -12.45 -27.04
CA LEU A 633 -32.50 -13.74 -27.06
C LEU A 633 -31.75 -14.80 -27.88
N GLU A 634 -31.23 -14.42 -29.05
CA GLU A 634 -30.49 -15.31 -29.96
C GLU A 634 -29.15 -15.76 -29.37
N TRP A 635 -28.40 -14.85 -28.72
CA TRP A 635 -27.04 -15.12 -28.24
C TRP A 635 -26.94 -15.32 -26.72
N GLY A 636 -27.98 -14.99 -25.95
CA GLY A 636 -27.93 -14.89 -24.49
C GLY A 636 -28.25 -16.17 -23.71
N TYR A 637 -28.82 -17.20 -24.36
CA TYR A 637 -29.20 -18.46 -23.67
C TYR A 637 -28.27 -19.65 -23.94
N ILE A 638 -27.44 -19.61 -24.98
CA ILE A 638 -26.76 -20.82 -25.45
C ILE A 638 -25.32 -20.93 -24.89
N ILE A 639 -24.58 -19.82 -24.69
CA ILE A 639 -23.17 -19.88 -24.24
C ILE A 639 -22.74 -18.63 -23.41
N PRO A 640 -22.08 -18.78 -22.25
CA PRO A 640 -21.51 -17.68 -21.46
C PRO A 640 -20.52 -16.80 -22.24
N LEU A 641 -20.45 -15.51 -21.87
CA LEU A 641 -19.74 -14.41 -22.54
C LEU A 641 -18.26 -14.67 -22.91
N GLY A 642 -17.61 -15.67 -22.34
CA GLY A 642 -16.20 -15.99 -22.57
C GLY A 642 -15.89 -17.07 -23.60
N LYS A 643 -16.90 -17.76 -24.18
CA LYS A 643 -16.66 -18.93 -25.06
C LYS A 643 -17.07 -18.77 -26.52
N ASN A 644 -17.64 -17.63 -26.92
CA ASN A 644 -18.03 -17.39 -28.32
C ASN A 644 -17.48 -16.04 -28.82
N SER A 645 -16.40 -16.09 -29.60
CA SER A 645 -15.71 -14.91 -30.15
C SER A 645 -16.51 -14.15 -31.20
N LEU A 646 -17.61 -14.73 -31.70
CA LEU A 646 -18.52 -14.12 -32.68
C LEU A 646 -19.66 -13.33 -32.03
N ARG A 647 -19.79 -13.35 -30.69
CA ARG A 647 -20.86 -12.65 -29.97
C ARG A 647 -20.63 -11.13 -29.98
N PRO A 648 -21.63 -10.31 -30.37
CA PRO A 648 -21.54 -8.85 -30.29
C PRO A 648 -21.32 -8.35 -28.85
N LYS A 649 -20.41 -7.37 -28.68
CA LYS A 649 -19.99 -6.86 -27.35
C LYS A 649 -21.05 -6.01 -26.61
N ASN A 650 -22.12 -5.61 -27.29
CA ASN A 650 -23.04 -4.56 -26.83
C ASN A 650 -24.44 -5.09 -26.42
N LEU A 651 -24.54 -6.35 -26.02
CA LEU A 651 -25.81 -7.01 -25.68
C LEU A 651 -26.25 -6.68 -24.25
N ILE A 652 -27.57 -6.75 -24.01
CA ILE A 652 -28.17 -6.43 -22.71
C ILE A 652 -27.76 -7.51 -21.71
N ALA A 653 -27.15 -7.11 -20.60
CA ALA A 653 -26.61 -8.04 -19.60
C ALA A 653 -27.72 -8.57 -18.66
N SER A 654 -28.15 -9.81 -18.92
CA SER A 654 -28.95 -10.69 -18.04
C SER A 654 -30.37 -10.23 -17.65
N MET A 655 -31.22 -11.22 -17.32
CA MET A 655 -32.64 -11.07 -16.97
C MET A 655 -32.96 -10.11 -15.82
N VAL A 656 -31.99 -9.76 -14.97
CA VAL A 656 -32.23 -8.83 -13.84
C VAL A 656 -32.57 -7.41 -14.35
N SER A 657 -32.10 -7.05 -15.54
CA SER A 657 -32.33 -5.71 -16.12
C SER A 657 -33.70 -5.55 -16.79
N ILE A 658 -34.46 -6.62 -17.02
CA ILE A 658 -35.76 -6.56 -17.71
C ILE A 658 -36.89 -6.10 -16.76
N TYR A 659 -36.75 -6.37 -15.46
CA TYR A 659 -37.76 -5.97 -14.47
C TYR A 659 -37.79 -4.46 -14.17
N ILE A 660 -36.76 -3.70 -14.56
CA ILE A 660 -36.68 -2.25 -14.29
C ILE A 660 -37.32 -1.42 -15.41
N LEU A 661 -37.58 -2.01 -16.59
CA LEU A 661 -38.10 -1.30 -17.76
C LEU A 661 -39.61 -1.54 -18.01
N SER A 662 -40.35 -1.99 -16.99
CA SER A 662 -41.81 -2.18 -17.05
C SER A 662 -42.59 -1.12 -16.26
N PHE A 663 -42.00 0.07 -16.09
CA PHE A 663 -42.71 1.29 -15.65
C PHE A 663 -42.79 2.30 -16.79
#